data_AF-A0A8X7XEQ1-F1
#
_entry.id   AF-A0A8X7XEQ1-F1
#
_cell.length_a   1.000
_cell.length_b   1.000
_cell.length_c   1.000
_cell.angle_alpha   90.00
_cell.angle_beta   90.00
_cell.angle_gamma   90.00
#
_symmetry.space_group_name_H-M   'P 1'
#
loop_
_entity.id
_entity.type
_entity.pdbx_description
1 polymer ?
#
loop_
_entity_poly.entity_id
_entity_poly.type
_entity_poly.pdbx_seq_one_letter_code
_entity_poly.pdbx_strand_id
1 'polypeptide(L)'
;MPRSHRLAKDLQERSQEWDNDMVRSVQFCNKVDDVMTAYKLLFDRKKKQRQQLPITMFLQPRKKEPVPTTTTDTPSETVEEVPQEMAPPSEETDEEMEEANPNEANDSDYDPSKETKKETHAEQPVQTSKIGLGRREYQNLQHRHHSQRSKCRPPKGMYLTQEDVVAISCSPSAANTILRQLDMELVSLKRQVQNAKQVNSGLKQKMEAGVRKYGKDFQAIADVIGNKTVGQVKNFFVNYRRRFNLEEVLQEWEAEQGTQAPNGETATSGEDGKNASNTPSGKSTDEEEEEEKRIKVRAHEDTALKNHLLLVVENNTKLEKQITGLKETLHEKHNEIQELTRVVDKMEKEIKPLVQNVTRNDNMLSAIQKSLEDQKEKVSNIHLQLQQLSRSFNQDPSRKEFGHLRISVDNLRQQVSVIESLRDRLAPLELPLASKYKSVIETLSRDTGTVIKISRLSAEEEFPELHRNYTLMARVLTVPMYKRLCQKVTESGFTFDDVIQPGLEDPGDPARVTVGCVAGDAESYNLFCEFFDCIIKLCHHGFQMTQSQKSNFNLHNLKGAETLDGDYVLSCEMQICRNVEGFSFPTHCSRGERRQLQSLAKQAFTKMDTAFPGKYWPLHELAQEATDPGVNDCIASGPSVMMMRTGVARDWPDARGVWISQNETVYIWVNMEEHLQITSKQEDGSIKEAFGLAINVVRKLGEMYKELKHPFIWKDHLGYVLSSPAVVGTGLKATVQVKLNHISKHPKFEDILSRLCLGASGSGVCTIFNKRTAGVTEVELLQLVVDGIKLLIDMDKSLGLGEAIDCLYPTQK
;
A
#
# COMPACT_ATOMS: atom_id res chain seq x y z
N MET A 1 -12.44 -32.24 -62.41
CA MET A 1 -11.11 -31.83 -61.89
C MET A 1 -10.40 -30.65 -62.60
N PRO A 2 -10.94 -29.91 -63.61
CA PRO A 2 -10.24 -28.69 -64.09
C PRO A 2 -10.84 -27.32 -63.66
N ARG A 3 -12.09 -27.23 -63.21
CA ARG A 3 -12.73 -25.93 -62.90
C ARG A 3 -12.32 -25.31 -61.55
N SER A 4 -12.14 -26.12 -60.50
CA SER A 4 -11.75 -25.65 -59.16
C SER A 4 -10.39 -24.96 -59.14
N HIS A 5 -9.43 -25.47 -59.92
CA HIS A 5 -8.05 -24.97 -59.89
C HIS A 5 -7.86 -23.61 -60.56
N ARG A 6 -8.75 -23.21 -61.48
CA ARG A 6 -8.81 -21.83 -62.00
C ARG A 6 -9.43 -20.89 -60.99
N LEU A 7 -10.61 -21.24 -60.46
CA LEU A 7 -11.32 -20.40 -59.48
C LEU A 7 -10.44 -20.07 -58.26
N ALA A 8 -9.64 -21.03 -57.76
CA ALA A 8 -8.69 -20.78 -56.68
C ALA A 8 -7.55 -19.82 -57.07
N LYS A 9 -7.07 -19.87 -58.32
CA LYS A 9 -6.00 -18.98 -58.82
C LYS A 9 -6.53 -17.57 -59.13
N ASP A 10 -7.72 -17.47 -59.73
CA ASP A 10 -8.42 -16.21 -60.00
C ASP A 10 -8.76 -15.48 -58.69
N LEU A 11 -9.13 -16.22 -57.62
CA LEU A 11 -9.31 -15.68 -56.27
C LEU A 11 -7.99 -15.26 -55.61
N GLN A 12 -6.91 -15.99 -55.84
CA GLN A 12 -5.59 -15.67 -55.29
C GLN A 12 -4.94 -14.46 -55.97
N GLU A 13 -5.15 -14.27 -57.27
CA GLU A 13 -4.68 -13.08 -58.00
C GLU A 13 -5.52 -11.86 -57.60
N ARG A 14 -6.85 -11.98 -57.50
CA ARG A 14 -7.71 -10.90 -56.98
C ARG A 14 -7.42 -10.52 -55.52
N SER A 15 -7.02 -11.45 -54.67
CA SER A 15 -6.66 -11.12 -53.28
C SER A 15 -5.37 -10.30 -53.16
N GLN A 16 -4.53 -10.29 -54.20
CA GLN A 16 -3.35 -9.44 -54.29
C GLN A 16 -3.64 -8.04 -54.88
N GLU A 17 -4.78 -7.85 -55.54
CA GLU A 17 -5.25 -6.55 -56.04
C GLU A 17 -6.04 -5.73 -55.00
N TRP A 18 -6.58 -6.35 -53.95
CA TRP A 18 -7.60 -5.71 -53.10
C TRP A 18 -7.10 -4.87 -51.92
N ASP A 19 -5.97 -5.17 -51.27
CA ASP A 19 -5.21 -4.16 -50.49
C ASP A 19 -3.76 -4.61 -50.20
N ASN A 20 -2.81 -3.68 -50.29
CA ASN A 20 -1.44 -3.88 -49.83
C ASN A 20 -1.33 -4.00 -48.30
N ASP A 21 -2.19 -3.28 -47.55
CA ASP A 21 -2.13 -3.28 -46.09
C ASP A 21 -2.75 -4.55 -45.47
N MET A 22 -3.67 -5.23 -46.16
CA MET A 22 -4.11 -6.57 -45.74
C MET A 22 -3.02 -7.62 -45.96
N VAL A 23 -2.24 -7.52 -47.05
CA VAL A 23 -1.07 -8.39 -47.29
C VAL A 23 0.02 -8.14 -46.24
N ARG A 24 0.28 -6.88 -45.86
CA ARG A 24 1.17 -6.53 -44.74
C ARG A 24 0.68 -7.11 -43.41
N SER A 25 -0.61 -7.04 -43.11
CA SER A 25 -1.20 -7.59 -41.88
C SER A 25 -0.94 -9.09 -41.74
N VAL A 26 -1.12 -9.88 -42.81
CA VAL A 26 -0.81 -11.32 -42.81
C VAL A 26 0.70 -11.58 -42.64
N GLN A 27 1.56 -10.78 -43.31
CA GLN A 27 3.01 -10.87 -43.14
C GLN A 27 3.48 -10.49 -41.73
N PHE A 28 2.78 -9.57 -41.05
CA PHE A 28 3.05 -9.18 -39.66
C PHE A 28 2.74 -10.33 -38.70
N CYS A 29 1.58 -10.97 -38.80
CA CYS A 29 1.22 -12.15 -37.99
C CYS A 29 2.27 -13.27 -38.12
N ASN A 30 2.70 -13.59 -39.35
CA ASN A 30 3.73 -14.61 -39.58
C ASN A 30 5.06 -14.25 -38.90
N LYS A 31 5.49 -12.98 -38.98
CA LYS A 31 6.71 -12.50 -38.31
C LYS A 31 6.61 -12.48 -36.79
N VAL A 32 5.41 -12.31 -36.22
CA VAL A 32 5.20 -12.49 -34.78
C VAL A 32 5.40 -13.94 -34.37
N ASP A 33 4.91 -14.91 -35.15
CA ASP A 33 5.13 -16.34 -34.86
C ASP A 33 6.59 -16.79 -35.07
N ASP A 34 7.31 -16.22 -36.03
CA ASP A 34 8.77 -16.42 -36.18
C ASP A 34 9.53 -15.96 -34.92
N VAL A 35 9.26 -14.75 -34.44
CA VAL A 35 9.86 -14.19 -33.22
C VAL A 35 9.48 -15.03 -31.99
N MET A 36 8.20 -15.42 -31.87
CA MET A 36 7.75 -16.30 -30.80
C MET A 36 8.38 -17.70 -30.86
N THR A 37 8.73 -18.19 -32.05
CA THR A 37 9.45 -19.46 -32.23
C THR A 37 10.91 -19.35 -31.78
N ALA A 38 11.58 -18.23 -32.05
CA ALA A 38 12.90 -17.94 -31.47
C ALA A 38 12.84 -17.90 -29.92
N TYR A 39 11.82 -17.26 -29.34
CA TYR A 39 11.59 -17.24 -27.89
C TYR A 39 11.34 -18.64 -27.30
N LYS A 40 10.49 -19.47 -27.93
CA LYS A 40 10.25 -20.87 -27.52
C LYS A 40 11.57 -21.68 -27.48
N LEU A 41 12.39 -21.58 -28.53
CA LEU A 41 13.70 -22.23 -28.61
C LEU A 41 14.70 -21.73 -27.55
N LEU A 42 14.67 -20.44 -27.21
CA LEU A 42 15.54 -19.86 -26.18
C LEU A 42 15.10 -20.33 -24.77
N PHE A 43 13.78 -20.42 -24.53
CA PHE A 43 13.21 -20.93 -23.28
C PHE A 43 13.57 -22.40 -23.04
N ASP A 44 13.41 -23.29 -24.03
CA ASP A 44 13.81 -24.69 -23.88
C ASP A 44 15.33 -24.87 -23.73
N ARG A 45 16.15 -23.99 -24.34
CA ARG A 45 17.61 -23.97 -24.14
C ARG A 45 17.98 -23.60 -22.69
N LYS A 46 17.34 -22.56 -22.12
CA LYS A 46 17.48 -22.18 -20.71
C LYS A 46 16.98 -23.30 -19.77
N LYS A 47 15.88 -23.97 -20.12
CA LYS A 47 15.30 -25.10 -19.36
C LYS A 47 16.26 -26.29 -19.30
N LYS A 48 16.89 -26.67 -20.42
CA LYS A 48 17.93 -27.72 -20.46
C LYS A 48 19.18 -27.33 -19.66
N GLN A 49 19.67 -26.09 -19.77
CA GLN A 49 20.77 -25.60 -18.92
C GLN A 49 20.45 -25.70 -17.42
N ARG A 50 19.20 -25.42 -17.02
CA ARG A 50 18.74 -25.53 -15.62
C ARG A 50 18.72 -26.97 -15.09
N GLN A 51 18.77 -27.98 -15.96
CA GLN A 51 18.82 -29.40 -15.61
C GLN A 51 20.26 -29.96 -15.52
N GLN A 52 21.29 -29.14 -15.81
CA GLN A 52 22.70 -29.58 -15.86
C GLN A 52 23.58 -28.97 -14.74
N LEU A 53 23.01 -28.23 -13.79
CA LEU A 53 23.78 -27.60 -12.70
C LEU A 53 23.71 -28.44 -11.41
N PRO A 54 24.85 -28.84 -10.80
CA PRO A 54 24.87 -29.73 -9.65
C PRO A 54 24.71 -28.98 -8.32
N ILE A 55 23.63 -29.27 -7.58
CA ILE A 55 23.56 -29.03 -6.12
C ILE A 55 23.01 -30.28 -5.42
N THR A 56 23.80 -31.34 -5.46
CA THR A 56 23.78 -32.42 -4.45
C THR A 56 24.88 -32.16 -3.45
N MET A 57 24.60 -31.42 -2.35
CA MET A 57 25.40 -31.47 -1.11
C MET A 57 24.73 -30.73 0.06
N PHE A 58 23.67 -31.33 0.63
CA PHE A 58 23.38 -31.20 2.08
C PHE A 58 22.75 -32.48 2.67
N LEU A 59 23.06 -33.62 2.06
CA LEU A 59 23.05 -34.94 2.67
C LEU A 59 24.34 -35.63 2.23
N GLN A 60 25.22 -36.01 3.15
CA GLN A 60 26.24 -37.01 2.88
C GLN A 60 25.61 -38.39 3.10
N PRO A 61 25.57 -39.28 2.09
CA PRO A 61 25.29 -40.68 2.33
C PRO A 61 26.37 -41.25 3.25
N ARG A 62 25.99 -42.09 4.22
CA ARG A 62 26.98 -42.92 4.94
C ARG A 62 27.72 -43.77 3.90
N LYS A 63 29.04 -43.63 3.79
CA LYS A 63 29.87 -44.61 3.07
C LYS A 63 29.70 -45.98 3.73
N LYS A 64 28.97 -46.88 3.08
CA LYS A 64 29.18 -48.32 3.23
C LYS A 64 30.21 -48.74 2.19
N GLU A 65 31.48 -48.71 2.59
CA GLU A 65 32.50 -49.52 1.92
C GLU A 65 32.40 -50.98 2.41
N PRO A 66 32.90 -51.95 1.64
CA PRO A 66 32.02 -53.05 1.23
C PRO A 66 32.00 -54.26 2.17
N VAL A 67 30.82 -54.88 2.26
CA VAL A 67 30.70 -56.31 2.56
C VAL A 67 30.68 -57.03 1.20
N PRO A 68 31.61 -57.96 0.92
CA PRO A 68 31.66 -58.66 -0.36
C PRO A 68 30.58 -59.75 -0.42
N THR A 69 29.57 -59.57 -1.27
CA THR A 69 28.73 -60.68 -1.74
C THR A 69 29.45 -61.36 -2.91
N THR A 70 30.39 -62.26 -2.60
CA THR A 70 30.89 -63.24 -3.57
C THR A 70 29.75 -64.17 -3.99
N THR A 71 29.72 -64.51 -5.26
CA THR A 71 28.73 -65.40 -5.89
C THR A 71 28.88 -66.85 -5.42
N THR A 72 27.76 -67.44 -5.03
CA THR A 72 27.47 -68.88 -5.08
C THR A 72 26.05 -68.97 -5.67
N ASP A 73 25.78 -69.55 -6.84
CA ASP A 73 26.54 -70.58 -7.57
C ASP A 73 26.82 -71.81 -6.69
N THR A 74 25.76 -72.58 -6.45
CA THR A 74 25.84 -74.03 -6.29
C THR A 74 26.19 -74.68 -7.64
N PRO A 75 26.99 -75.77 -7.71
CA PRO A 75 26.94 -76.84 -6.71
C PRO A 75 28.29 -77.44 -6.24
N SER A 76 28.15 -78.37 -5.29
CA SER A 76 28.98 -79.57 -5.03
C SER A 76 29.90 -79.56 -3.81
N GLU A 77 29.83 -80.70 -3.08
CA GLU A 77 30.80 -81.25 -2.11
C GLU A 77 31.04 -80.48 -0.78
N THR A 78 31.32 -81.11 0.38
CA THR A 78 30.60 -82.12 1.21
C THR A 78 31.38 -82.32 2.53
N VAL A 79 30.76 -82.97 3.56
CA VAL A 79 31.41 -83.62 4.74
C VAL A 79 31.71 -82.77 6.02
N GLU A 80 30.99 -83.10 7.13
CA GLU A 80 31.32 -83.11 8.60
C GLU A 80 31.90 -81.84 9.33
N GLU A 81 31.73 -81.55 10.64
CA GLU A 81 30.81 -81.93 11.77
C GLU A 81 30.93 -80.82 12.90
N VAL A 82 29.87 -80.34 13.59
CA VAL A 82 29.30 -80.73 14.94
C VAL A 82 30.24 -80.43 16.16
N PRO A 83 29.82 -80.08 17.43
CA PRO A 83 28.48 -79.88 18.08
C PRO A 83 28.21 -78.47 18.76
N GLN A 84 26.95 -78.00 18.95
CA GLN A 84 26.09 -77.88 20.19
C GLN A 84 26.50 -76.82 21.27
N GLU A 85 25.67 -76.28 22.22
CA GLU A 85 24.36 -76.71 22.78
C GLU A 85 23.49 -75.58 23.46
N MET A 86 22.16 -75.82 23.54
CA MET A 86 21.03 -75.38 24.44
C MET A 86 20.89 -74.04 25.24
N ALA A 87 19.75 -73.34 24.98
CA ALA A 87 18.48 -73.21 25.78
C ALA A 87 18.31 -72.25 27.03
N PRO A 88 17.04 -71.89 27.43
CA PRO A 88 16.66 -70.75 28.31
C PRO A 88 16.00 -71.13 29.67
N PRO A 89 15.32 -70.21 30.41
CA PRO A 89 13.84 -70.12 30.36
C PRO A 89 13.20 -68.70 30.58
N SER A 90 11.87 -68.69 30.81
CA SER A 90 10.85 -67.62 30.90
C SER A 90 10.55 -67.16 32.36
N GLU A 91 9.54 -66.37 32.80
CA GLU A 91 8.15 -66.00 32.38
C GLU A 91 7.92 -64.44 32.34
N GLU A 92 6.80 -63.73 32.63
CA GLU A 92 5.50 -63.94 33.32
C GLU A 92 4.37 -62.99 32.77
N THR A 93 3.28 -62.67 33.50
CA THR A 93 2.00 -62.02 33.03
C THR A 93 1.83 -60.52 33.47
N ASP A 94 0.72 -59.73 33.33
CA ASP A 94 -0.73 -59.90 33.00
C ASP A 94 -1.27 -58.67 32.15
N GLU A 95 -2.51 -58.13 32.07
CA GLU A 95 -3.78 -58.12 32.86
C GLU A 95 -5.04 -57.75 31.95
N GLU A 96 -6.10 -57.08 32.46
CA GLU A 96 -7.48 -56.89 31.91
C GLU A 96 -7.83 -55.43 31.43
N MET A 97 -8.95 -54.98 30.80
CA MET A 97 -10.11 -55.43 29.96
C MET A 97 -10.89 -54.12 29.51
N GLU A 98 -12.01 -54.07 28.76
CA GLU A 98 -12.43 -54.51 27.39
C GLU A 98 -13.80 -53.80 27.05
N GLU A 99 -14.51 -54.14 25.95
CA GLU A 99 -15.88 -53.71 25.53
C GLU A 99 -16.15 -52.22 25.11
N ALA A 100 -17.12 -51.85 24.24
CA ALA A 100 -17.79 -52.52 23.09
C ALA A 100 -18.59 -51.50 22.21
N ASN A 101 -18.94 -51.86 20.97
CA ASN A 101 -19.84 -51.14 20.00
C ASN A 101 -21.27 -51.78 20.05
N PRO A 102 -22.27 -51.61 19.11
CA PRO A 102 -22.33 -50.91 17.80
C PRO A 102 -23.70 -50.30 17.32
N ASN A 103 -23.72 -49.91 16.03
CA ASN A 103 -24.81 -50.02 15.02
C ASN A 103 -25.88 -48.92 14.76
N GLU A 104 -26.44 -49.02 13.55
CA GLU A 104 -27.28 -48.06 12.81
C GLU A 104 -28.73 -48.55 12.57
N ALA A 105 -29.57 -47.63 12.07
CA ALA A 105 -30.51 -47.78 10.92
C ALA A 105 -32.04 -47.63 11.15
N ASN A 106 -32.64 -46.77 10.31
CA ASN A 106 -33.98 -46.87 9.66
C ASN A 106 -35.26 -46.85 10.54
N ASP A 107 -36.47 -46.47 10.06
CA ASP A 107 -36.95 -45.69 8.88
C ASP A 107 -38.46 -45.34 9.11
N SER A 108 -39.07 -44.51 8.24
CA SER A 108 -40.52 -44.16 8.13
C SER A 108 -41.17 -43.40 9.32
N ASP A 109 -42.28 -42.64 9.18
CA ASP A 109 -43.30 -42.49 8.12
C ASP A 109 -43.90 -41.05 8.04
N TYR A 110 -44.92 -40.82 7.19
CA TYR A 110 -45.53 -39.50 6.88
C TYR A 110 -47.09 -39.48 6.99
N ASP A 111 -47.70 -38.32 6.68
CA ASP A 111 -49.16 -38.02 6.56
C ASP A 111 -49.90 -37.66 7.89
N PRO A 112 -51.03 -36.89 7.87
CA PRO A 112 -51.10 -35.68 8.71
C PRO A 112 -52.49 -35.49 9.39
N SER A 113 -52.96 -34.23 9.45
CA SER A 113 -54.31 -33.77 9.85
C SER A 113 -54.63 -33.68 11.36
N LYS A 114 -54.47 -32.47 11.90
CA LYS A 114 -55.64 -31.71 12.43
C LYS A 114 -55.32 -30.24 12.67
N GLU A 115 -56.25 -29.38 12.26
CA GLU A 115 -56.30 -27.97 12.63
C GLU A 115 -56.98 -27.79 13.99
N THR A 116 -56.62 -26.76 14.76
CA THR A 116 -57.42 -25.51 14.86
C THR A 116 -56.97 -24.58 16.01
N LYS A 117 -56.84 -23.27 15.69
CA LYS A 117 -57.06 -22.09 16.57
C LYS A 117 -56.10 -21.90 17.78
N LYS A 118 -55.70 -20.66 18.14
CA LYS A 118 -55.75 -19.33 17.48
C LYS A 118 -54.75 -18.39 18.22
N GLU A 119 -54.16 -17.43 17.50
CA GLU A 119 -53.84 -16.02 17.87
C GLU A 119 -53.45 -15.64 19.35
N THR A 120 -52.44 -14.80 19.63
CA THR A 120 -51.68 -13.85 18.75
C THR A 120 -50.30 -13.45 19.32
N HIS A 121 -49.35 -13.16 18.42
CA HIS A 121 -48.15 -12.31 18.58
C HIS A 121 -47.27 -12.35 19.85
N ALA A 122 -46.15 -13.09 19.76
CA ALA A 122 -44.82 -12.60 20.13
C ALA A 122 -43.72 -13.51 19.51
N GLU A 123 -43.12 -13.13 18.38
CA GLU A 123 -42.07 -13.94 17.72
C GLU A 123 -40.66 -13.39 17.93
N GLN A 124 -39.76 -14.27 18.38
CA GLN A 124 -38.34 -14.24 18.00
C GLN A 124 -38.15 -15.09 16.72
N PRO A 125 -37.08 -14.86 15.95
CA PRO A 125 -36.50 -15.96 15.18
C PRO A 125 -34.98 -16.14 15.37
N VAL A 126 -34.65 -17.37 15.76
CA VAL A 126 -33.47 -18.22 15.48
C VAL A 126 -32.39 -17.68 14.52
N GLN A 127 -31.12 -17.97 14.85
CA GLN A 127 -29.93 -17.74 14.03
C GLN A 127 -29.88 -18.62 12.75
N THR A 128 -29.47 -18.09 11.59
CA THR A 128 -28.44 -18.75 10.73
C THR A 128 -27.89 -17.88 9.58
N SER A 129 -26.57 -17.81 9.51
CA SER A 129 -25.68 -17.83 8.33
C SER A 129 -26.22 -17.59 6.91
N LYS A 130 -25.72 -16.52 6.24
CA LYS A 130 -24.86 -16.66 5.03
C LYS A 130 -24.22 -15.34 4.53
N ILE A 131 -23.14 -15.51 3.77
CA ILE A 131 -22.30 -14.46 3.16
C ILE A 131 -22.44 -14.50 1.63
N GLY A 132 -22.45 -13.33 0.97
CA GLY A 132 -22.16 -13.17 -0.46
C GLY A 132 -21.19 -11.98 -0.64
N LEU A 133 -19.94 -12.12 -1.09
CA LEU A 133 -19.42 -12.61 -2.38
C LEU A 133 -19.40 -11.56 -3.52
N GLY A 134 -18.56 -10.53 -3.36
CA GLY A 134 -17.90 -9.88 -4.50
C GLY A 134 -16.82 -10.81 -5.10
N ARG A 135 -16.65 -10.81 -6.43
CA ARG A 135 -15.78 -11.78 -7.13
C ARG A 135 -14.30 -11.41 -7.11
N ARG A 136 -13.45 -12.44 -7.01
CA ARG A 136 -12.04 -12.39 -7.45
C ARG A 136 -11.98 -12.70 -8.94
N GLU A 137 -11.07 -12.06 -9.65
CA GLU A 137 -10.53 -12.57 -10.92
C GLU A 137 -9.32 -13.47 -10.66
N TYR A 138 -8.99 -14.32 -11.64
CA TYR A 138 -7.83 -15.19 -11.63
C TYR A 138 -7.24 -15.22 -13.04
N GLN A 139 -6.03 -14.69 -13.20
CA GLN A 139 -5.15 -15.03 -14.32
C GLN A 139 -3.82 -15.58 -13.80
N ASN A 140 -3.07 -16.27 -14.67
CA ASN A 140 -2.19 -17.34 -14.25
C ASN A 140 -0.82 -16.88 -13.74
N LEU A 141 -0.38 -17.52 -12.65
CA LEU A 141 1.00 -17.46 -12.18
C LEU A 141 1.93 -18.22 -13.13
N GLN A 142 2.85 -17.50 -13.77
CA GLN A 142 4.17 -18.04 -14.10
C GLN A 142 5.26 -17.11 -13.56
N HIS A 143 5.84 -17.48 -12.42
CA HIS A 143 7.29 -17.62 -12.19
C HIS A 143 7.58 -17.76 -10.69
N ARG A 144 8.33 -18.80 -10.31
CA ARG A 144 9.02 -18.88 -9.02
C ARG A 144 10.32 -19.67 -9.19
N HIS A 145 11.41 -19.16 -8.62
CA HIS A 145 12.31 -19.86 -7.68
C HIS A 145 13.54 -18.98 -7.41
N HIS A 146 13.82 -18.74 -6.11
CA HIS A 146 14.89 -17.86 -5.63
C HIS A 146 16.27 -18.55 -5.57
N SER A 147 17.30 -17.72 -5.47
CA SER A 147 18.25 -17.76 -4.34
C SER A 147 18.35 -16.32 -3.80
N GLN A 148 18.56 -16.03 -2.51
CA GLN A 148 19.14 -16.84 -1.42
C GLN A 148 18.18 -17.02 -0.22
N ARG A 149 18.65 -17.59 0.91
CA ARG A 149 17.84 -17.89 2.11
C ARG A 149 17.63 -16.66 3.00
N SER A 150 16.38 -16.30 3.28
CA SER A 150 15.99 -15.54 4.48
C SER A 150 14.66 -16.07 5.03
N LYS A 151 14.56 -16.12 6.36
CA LYS A 151 13.49 -16.71 7.20
C LYS A 151 12.09 -16.73 6.53
N CYS A 152 11.62 -17.90 6.11
CA CYS A 152 10.30 -18.07 5.50
C CYS A 152 9.18 -17.76 6.51
N ARG A 153 8.45 -16.67 6.31
CA ARG A 153 7.11 -16.49 6.90
C ARG A 153 6.09 -17.39 6.16
N PRO A 154 4.97 -17.79 6.79
CA PRO A 154 3.85 -18.44 6.10
C PRO A 154 3.33 -17.60 4.92
N PRO A 155 2.69 -18.22 3.91
CA PRO A 155 1.99 -17.49 2.85
C PRO A 155 0.96 -16.49 3.40
N LYS A 156 0.80 -15.31 2.78
CA LYS A 156 -0.21 -14.33 3.22
C LYS A 156 -1.61 -14.97 3.28
N GLY A 157 -2.22 -14.94 4.47
CA GLY A 157 -3.51 -15.57 4.76
C GLY A 157 -3.44 -16.91 5.48
N MET A 158 -2.23 -17.47 5.67
CA MET A 158 -2.01 -18.69 6.47
C MET A 158 -1.43 -18.29 7.82
N TYR A 159 -2.24 -18.41 8.87
CA TYR A 159 -1.84 -18.16 10.26
C TYR A 159 -1.89 -19.48 11.02
N LEU A 160 -0.85 -19.76 11.82
CA LEU A 160 -0.87 -20.82 12.82
C LEU A 160 -1.30 -20.17 14.13
N THR A 161 -2.39 -20.65 14.71
CA THR A 161 -2.81 -20.28 16.07
C THR A 161 -1.99 -21.05 17.11
N GLN A 162 -2.06 -20.63 18.37
CA GLN A 162 -1.46 -21.40 19.47
C GLN A 162 -2.09 -22.80 19.59
N GLU A 163 -3.39 -22.91 19.28
CA GLU A 163 -4.15 -24.16 19.30
C GLU A 163 -3.65 -25.14 18.22
N ASP A 164 -3.38 -24.67 17.00
CA ASP A 164 -2.78 -25.48 15.93
C ASP A 164 -1.40 -26.04 16.33
N VAL A 165 -0.57 -25.20 16.95
CA VAL A 165 0.79 -25.58 17.39
C VAL A 165 0.73 -26.62 18.51
N VAL A 166 -0.20 -26.49 19.46
CA VAL A 166 -0.45 -27.52 20.48
C VAL A 166 -0.95 -28.82 19.84
N ALA A 167 -2.01 -28.77 19.02
CA ALA A 167 -2.59 -29.96 18.38
C ALA A 167 -1.58 -30.76 17.54
N ILE A 168 -0.67 -30.08 16.84
CA ILE A 168 0.39 -30.70 16.03
C ILE A 168 1.54 -31.26 16.89
N SER A 169 1.78 -30.72 18.09
CA SER A 169 2.88 -31.14 18.97
C SER A 169 2.52 -32.23 20.00
N CYS A 170 1.22 -32.51 20.20
CA CYS A 170 0.75 -33.53 21.14
C CYS A 170 1.28 -34.96 20.89
N SER A 171 1.66 -35.34 19.66
CA SER A 171 2.37 -36.61 19.42
C SER A 171 3.16 -36.61 18.10
N PRO A 172 4.16 -37.51 17.93
CA PRO A 172 4.89 -37.67 16.65
C PRO A 172 4.01 -38.10 15.45
N SER A 173 2.83 -38.65 15.70
CA SER A 173 1.87 -39.07 14.67
C SER A 173 0.75 -38.06 14.42
N ALA A 174 0.42 -37.19 15.40
CA ALA A 174 -0.68 -36.23 15.32
C ALA A 174 -0.63 -35.35 14.05
N ALA A 175 0.56 -34.81 13.74
CA ALA A 175 0.80 -34.03 12.53
C ALA A 175 0.40 -34.77 11.23
N ASN A 176 0.69 -36.07 11.13
CA ASN A 176 0.35 -36.88 9.97
C ASN A 176 -1.15 -37.20 9.89
N THR A 177 -1.82 -37.37 11.03
CA THR A 177 -3.28 -37.56 11.09
C THR A 177 -4.02 -36.29 10.67
N ILE A 178 -3.60 -35.13 11.19
CA ILE A 178 -4.17 -33.82 10.83
C ILE A 178 -4.00 -33.53 9.33
N LEU A 179 -2.81 -33.79 8.77
CA LEU A 179 -2.55 -33.61 7.34
C LEU A 179 -3.45 -34.52 6.47
N ARG A 180 -3.63 -35.79 6.85
CA ARG A 180 -4.54 -36.72 6.14
C ARG A 180 -5.99 -36.25 6.18
N GLN A 181 -6.46 -35.74 7.32
CA GLN A 181 -7.81 -35.18 7.46
C GLN A 181 -8.01 -33.97 6.54
N LEU A 182 -7.06 -33.03 6.53
CA LEU A 182 -7.10 -31.85 5.65
C LEU A 182 -7.04 -32.23 4.16
N ASP A 183 -6.26 -33.24 3.77
CA ASP A 183 -6.27 -33.75 2.40
C ASP A 183 -7.63 -34.39 2.01
N MET A 184 -8.26 -35.14 2.91
CA MET A 184 -9.60 -35.71 2.69
C MET A 184 -10.68 -34.62 2.54
N GLU A 185 -10.64 -33.57 3.38
CA GLU A 185 -11.52 -32.41 3.26
C GLU A 185 -11.28 -31.64 1.95
N LEU A 186 -10.02 -31.43 1.56
CA LEU A 186 -9.64 -30.75 0.33
C LEU A 186 -10.04 -31.55 -0.92
N VAL A 187 -10.01 -32.88 -0.88
CA VAL A 187 -10.60 -33.76 -1.91
C VAL A 187 -12.12 -33.65 -1.94
N SER A 188 -12.78 -33.63 -0.78
CA SER A 188 -14.24 -33.49 -0.68
C SER A 188 -14.73 -32.14 -1.22
N LEU A 189 -14.05 -31.04 -0.86
CA LEU A 189 -14.32 -29.69 -1.37
C LEU A 189 -14.07 -29.58 -2.88
N LYS A 190 -12.99 -30.18 -3.40
CA LYS A 190 -12.77 -30.27 -4.87
C LYS A 190 -13.94 -30.98 -5.57
N ARG A 191 -14.44 -32.09 -5.02
CA ARG A 191 -15.61 -32.81 -5.53
C ARG A 191 -16.88 -31.96 -5.48
N GLN A 192 -17.15 -31.28 -4.36
CA GLN A 192 -18.28 -30.35 -4.24
C GLN A 192 -18.22 -29.21 -5.29
N VAL A 193 -17.04 -28.62 -5.52
CA VAL A 193 -16.85 -27.56 -6.52
C VAL A 193 -17.07 -28.06 -7.94
N GLN A 194 -16.67 -29.29 -8.27
CA GLN A 194 -16.95 -29.87 -9.59
C GLN A 194 -18.45 -30.17 -9.77
N ASN A 195 -19.11 -30.75 -8.75
CA ASN A 195 -20.56 -30.96 -8.78
C ASN A 195 -21.31 -29.63 -8.95
N ALA A 196 -20.91 -28.58 -8.23
CA ALA A 196 -21.49 -27.25 -8.36
C ALA A 196 -21.27 -26.63 -9.75
N LYS A 197 -20.10 -26.86 -10.38
CA LYS A 197 -19.87 -26.46 -11.78
C LYS A 197 -20.78 -27.20 -12.76
N GLN A 198 -20.92 -28.52 -12.60
CA GLN A 198 -21.77 -29.35 -13.46
C GLN A 198 -23.25 -28.96 -13.34
N VAL A 199 -23.75 -28.74 -12.11
CA VAL A 199 -25.12 -28.25 -11.86
C VAL A 199 -25.33 -26.86 -12.47
N ASN A 200 -24.39 -25.92 -12.28
CA ASN A 200 -24.50 -24.59 -12.90
C ASN A 200 -24.45 -24.64 -14.44
N SER A 201 -23.66 -25.56 -15.02
CA SER A 201 -23.62 -25.75 -16.48
C SER A 201 -24.93 -26.32 -17.02
N GLY A 202 -25.53 -27.29 -16.34
CA GLY A 202 -26.85 -27.83 -16.70
C GLY A 202 -27.98 -26.81 -16.53
N LEU A 203 -27.94 -26.00 -15.47
CA LEU A 203 -28.88 -24.88 -15.28
C LEU A 203 -28.71 -23.80 -16.35
N LYS A 204 -27.46 -23.47 -16.74
CA LYS A 204 -27.18 -22.56 -17.85
C LYS A 204 -27.83 -23.07 -19.15
N GLN A 205 -27.53 -24.31 -19.55
CA GLN A 205 -28.07 -24.91 -20.78
C GLN A 205 -29.60 -24.99 -20.78
N LYS A 206 -30.23 -25.39 -19.66
CA LYS A 206 -31.69 -25.40 -19.54
C LYS A 206 -32.31 -24.00 -19.60
N MET A 207 -31.66 -22.99 -19.02
CA MET A 207 -32.13 -21.60 -19.09
C MET A 207 -32.02 -21.04 -20.52
N GLU A 208 -30.89 -21.26 -21.19
CA GLU A 208 -30.68 -20.82 -22.59
C GLU A 208 -31.67 -21.51 -23.54
N ALA A 209 -31.88 -22.82 -23.40
CA ALA A 209 -32.88 -23.56 -24.19
C ALA A 209 -34.33 -23.14 -23.87
N GLY A 210 -34.60 -22.72 -22.63
CA GLY A 210 -35.88 -22.14 -22.23
C GLY A 210 -36.12 -20.78 -22.88
N VAL A 211 -35.17 -19.85 -22.77
CA VAL A 211 -35.26 -18.51 -23.37
C VAL A 211 -35.35 -18.58 -24.90
N ARG A 212 -34.57 -19.46 -25.57
CA ARG A 212 -34.66 -19.68 -27.02
C ARG A 212 -36.00 -20.25 -27.51
N LYS A 213 -36.86 -20.75 -26.63
CA LYS A 213 -38.12 -21.38 -27.02
C LYS A 213 -39.36 -20.62 -26.53
N TYR A 214 -39.24 -19.94 -25.39
CA TYR A 214 -40.35 -19.28 -24.69
C TYR A 214 -40.04 -17.82 -24.31
N GLY A 215 -38.87 -17.28 -24.68
CA GLY A 215 -38.50 -15.88 -24.47
C GLY A 215 -38.52 -15.46 -23.00
N LYS A 216 -39.46 -14.57 -22.67
CA LYS A 216 -39.71 -14.07 -21.30
C LYS A 216 -40.85 -14.81 -20.57
N ASP A 217 -41.42 -15.90 -21.12
CA ASP A 217 -42.38 -16.74 -20.38
C ASP A 217 -41.66 -17.60 -19.34
N PHE A 218 -41.44 -16.98 -18.18
CA PHE A 218 -40.81 -17.61 -17.03
C PHE A 218 -41.69 -18.67 -16.34
N GLN A 219 -42.96 -18.85 -16.74
CA GLN A 219 -43.81 -19.98 -16.31
C GLN A 219 -43.46 -21.21 -17.14
N ALA A 220 -43.59 -21.14 -18.47
CA ALA A 220 -43.20 -22.25 -19.35
C ALA A 220 -41.74 -22.69 -19.15
N ILE A 221 -40.82 -21.74 -18.91
CA ILE A 221 -39.41 -22.04 -18.59
C ILE A 221 -39.27 -22.73 -17.22
N ALA A 222 -40.07 -22.37 -16.21
CA ALA A 222 -40.06 -23.05 -14.91
C ALA A 222 -40.53 -24.50 -15.05
N ASP A 223 -41.61 -24.74 -15.79
CA ASP A 223 -42.20 -26.06 -15.99
C ASP A 223 -41.28 -26.99 -16.79
N VAL A 224 -40.58 -26.47 -17.81
CA VAL A 224 -39.56 -27.21 -18.58
C VAL A 224 -38.29 -27.49 -17.75
N ILE A 225 -37.97 -26.64 -16.77
CA ILE A 225 -36.89 -26.92 -15.81
C ILE A 225 -37.34 -27.94 -14.76
N GLY A 226 -38.63 -27.99 -14.43
CA GLY A 226 -39.33 -29.00 -13.62
C GLY A 226 -39.04 -28.98 -12.12
N ASN A 227 -38.04 -28.22 -11.68
CA ASN A 227 -37.63 -28.15 -10.27
C ASN A 227 -37.23 -26.74 -9.80
N LYS A 228 -37.73 -25.70 -10.46
CA LYS A 228 -37.54 -24.29 -10.09
C LYS A 228 -38.87 -23.55 -10.15
N THR A 229 -39.10 -22.60 -9.24
CA THR A 229 -40.28 -21.73 -9.30
C THR A 229 -40.07 -20.56 -10.24
N VAL A 230 -41.15 -19.97 -10.76
CA VAL A 230 -41.12 -18.77 -11.62
C VAL A 230 -40.29 -17.63 -11.00
N GLY A 231 -40.38 -17.44 -9.68
CA GLY A 231 -39.59 -16.44 -8.97
C GLY A 231 -38.08 -16.74 -8.96
N GLN A 232 -37.69 -18.01 -8.93
CA GLN A 232 -36.28 -18.43 -9.04
C GLN A 232 -35.78 -18.29 -10.49
N VAL A 233 -36.60 -18.63 -11.49
CA VAL A 233 -36.30 -18.43 -12.91
C VAL A 233 -36.10 -16.94 -13.23
N LYS A 234 -37.04 -16.07 -12.81
CA LYS A 234 -36.92 -14.61 -12.93
C LYS A 234 -35.66 -14.07 -12.26
N ASN A 235 -35.38 -14.48 -11.02
CA ASN A 235 -34.14 -14.05 -10.34
C ASN A 235 -32.88 -14.54 -11.05
N PHE A 236 -32.86 -15.76 -11.58
CA PHE A 236 -31.72 -16.27 -12.34
C PHE A 236 -31.51 -15.46 -13.63
N PHE A 237 -32.57 -15.23 -14.41
CA PHE A 237 -32.51 -14.42 -15.62
C PHE A 237 -31.93 -13.02 -15.33
N VAL A 238 -32.52 -12.27 -14.39
CA VAL A 238 -32.07 -10.91 -14.05
C VAL A 238 -30.62 -10.87 -13.55
N ASN A 239 -30.26 -11.74 -12.60
CA ASN A 239 -28.92 -11.73 -11.99
C ASN A 239 -27.82 -12.25 -12.92
N TYR A 240 -28.15 -12.99 -13.99
CA TYR A 240 -27.17 -13.61 -14.88
C TYR A 240 -27.28 -13.18 -16.35
N ARG A 241 -28.19 -12.27 -16.75
CA ARG A 241 -28.38 -11.81 -18.14
C ARG A 241 -27.07 -11.42 -18.85
N ARG A 242 -26.25 -10.60 -18.18
CA ARG A 242 -24.92 -10.15 -18.65
C ARG A 242 -23.79 -11.21 -18.52
N ARG A 243 -24.01 -12.30 -17.79
CA ARG A 243 -22.98 -13.32 -17.49
C ARG A 243 -23.10 -14.58 -18.35
N PHE A 244 -24.26 -14.80 -18.96
CA PHE A 244 -24.54 -15.91 -19.89
C PHE A 244 -25.21 -15.42 -21.18
N ASN A 245 -25.02 -14.14 -21.54
CA ASN A 245 -25.59 -13.48 -22.73
C ASN A 245 -27.09 -13.74 -22.96
N LEU A 246 -27.89 -13.90 -21.89
CA LEU A 246 -29.33 -14.22 -22.01
C LEU A 246 -30.14 -13.11 -22.69
N GLU A 247 -29.56 -11.91 -22.83
CA GLU A 247 -30.13 -10.80 -23.62
C GLU A 247 -30.02 -11.05 -25.12
N GLU A 248 -28.88 -11.56 -25.58
CA GLU A 248 -28.59 -11.88 -26.98
C GLU A 248 -29.42 -13.11 -27.41
N VAL A 249 -29.45 -14.13 -26.55
CA VAL A 249 -30.30 -15.32 -26.68
C VAL A 249 -31.81 -14.99 -26.69
N LEU A 250 -32.19 -13.90 -26.03
CA LEU A 250 -33.56 -13.38 -26.07
C LEU A 250 -33.83 -12.58 -27.34
N GLN A 251 -32.87 -11.78 -27.82
CA GLN A 251 -32.97 -11.05 -29.09
C GLN A 251 -33.04 -12.00 -30.30
N GLU A 252 -32.33 -13.13 -30.26
CA GLU A 252 -32.52 -14.26 -31.19
C GLU A 252 -34.00 -14.69 -31.24
N TRP A 253 -34.62 -15.00 -30.09
CA TRP A 253 -36.02 -15.42 -30.02
C TRP A 253 -37.00 -14.30 -30.42
N GLU A 254 -36.76 -13.05 -30.02
CA GLU A 254 -37.62 -11.91 -30.38
C GLU A 254 -37.58 -11.63 -31.90
N ALA A 255 -36.45 -11.89 -32.56
CA ALA A 255 -36.33 -11.85 -34.02
C ALA A 255 -37.03 -13.04 -34.71
N GLU A 256 -36.88 -14.26 -34.18
CA GLU A 256 -37.55 -15.46 -34.72
C GLU A 256 -39.08 -15.36 -34.62
N GLN A 257 -39.62 -14.93 -33.48
CA GLN A 257 -41.07 -14.76 -33.28
C GLN A 257 -41.67 -13.64 -34.14
N GLY A 258 -40.87 -12.63 -34.51
CA GLY A 258 -41.27 -11.61 -35.49
C GLY A 258 -41.68 -12.17 -36.87
N THR A 259 -41.42 -13.45 -37.13
CA THR A 259 -41.72 -14.14 -38.40
C THR A 259 -42.88 -15.14 -38.30
N GLN A 260 -43.55 -15.28 -37.15
CA GLN A 260 -44.68 -16.23 -36.98
C GLN A 260 -45.89 -15.63 -36.23
N ALA A 261 -46.96 -15.34 -36.97
CA ALA A 261 -48.31 -15.15 -36.41
C ALA A 261 -49.12 -16.46 -36.53
N PRO A 262 -49.91 -16.82 -35.51
CA PRO A 262 -51.35 -16.93 -35.78
C PRO A 262 -52.29 -16.57 -34.59
N ASN A 263 -53.45 -16.00 -34.96
CA ASN A 263 -54.80 -16.16 -34.39
C ASN A 263 -55.04 -16.11 -32.86
N GLY A 264 -55.90 -15.18 -32.41
CA GLY A 264 -56.52 -15.23 -31.09
C GLY A 264 -57.43 -14.04 -30.77
N GLU A 265 -58.75 -14.27 -30.80
CA GLU A 265 -59.84 -13.48 -30.20
C GLU A 265 -59.50 -12.97 -28.77
N THR A 266 -59.96 -11.82 -28.26
CA THR A 266 -60.88 -10.73 -28.69
C THR A 266 -60.48 -9.42 -27.95
N ALA A 267 -61.12 -8.25 -28.01
CA ALA A 267 -62.52 -7.89 -28.27
C ALA A 267 -62.73 -6.46 -28.86
N THR A 268 -63.99 -6.05 -28.88
CA THR A 268 -64.62 -4.87 -29.52
C THR A 268 -64.75 -3.61 -28.64
N SER A 269 -64.43 -2.43 -29.18
CA SER A 269 -65.28 -1.20 -29.20
C SER A 269 -64.44 0.02 -29.68
N GLY A 270 -64.95 0.95 -30.48
CA GLY A 270 -66.20 0.99 -31.27
C GLY A 270 -66.18 2.18 -32.26
N GLU A 271 -66.99 2.07 -33.32
CA GLU A 271 -67.49 3.04 -34.33
C GLU A 271 -67.03 4.53 -34.28
N ASP A 272 -66.90 5.27 -35.39
CA ASP A 272 -67.66 5.25 -36.66
C ASP A 272 -66.83 5.90 -37.81
N GLY A 273 -67.18 5.76 -39.11
CA GLY A 273 -66.33 6.37 -40.17
C GLY A 273 -66.64 6.27 -41.68
N LYS A 274 -67.65 5.50 -42.14
CA LYS A 274 -68.16 5.44 -43.54
C LYS A 274 -67.27 4.88 -44.68
N ASN A 275 -67.87 3.93 -45.40
CA ASN A 275 -67.42 3.32 -46.66
C ASN A 275 -67.35 4.29 -47.85
N ALA A 276 -66.47 3.98 -48.82
CA ALA A 276 -66.84 3.90 -50.24
C ALA A 276 -65.85 3.01 -51.03
N SER A 277 -66.27 1.82 -51.44
CA SER A 277 -65.47 0.92 -52.28
C SER A 277 -65.89 1.01 -53.75
N ASN A 278 -64.93 1.11 -54.68
CA ASN A 278 -65.14 0.62 -56.04
C ASN A 278 -63.82 0.09 -56.66
N THR A 279 -63.92 -1.13 -57.17
CA THR A 279 -62.90 -1.95 -57.87
C THR A 279 -62.56 -1.46 -59.30
N PRO A 280 -61.59 -2.03 -60.06
CA PRO A 280 -60.62 -3.11 -59.72
C PRO A 280 -59.15 -2.90 -60.21
N SER A 281 -58.29 -3.90 -59.94
CA SER A 281 -57.21 -4.42 -60.82
C SER A 281 -55.95 -3.57 -61.10
N GLY A 282 -54.80 -4.03 -60.59
CA GLY A 282 -53.47 -3.47 -60.89
C GLY A 282 -52.30 -4.45 -60.71
N LYS A 283 -52.39 -5.71 -61.15
CA LYS A 283 -51.27 -6.67 -61.05
C LYS A 283 -50.14 -6.36 -62.05
N SER A 284 -49.20 -5.50 -61.65
CA SER A 284 -47.83 -5.47 -62.21
C SER A 284 -46.82 -4.65 -61.39
N THR A 285 -47.25 -3.72 -60.55
CA THR A 285 -46.35 -2.76 -59.87
C THR A 285 -45.59 -3.34 -58.69
N ASP A 286 -46.21 -4.23 -57.93
CA ASP A 286 -45.76 -4.54 -56.56
C ASP A 286 -44.48 -5.40 -56.55
N GLU A 287 -44.30 -6.27 -57.55
CA GLU A 287 -43.09 -7.11 -57.70
C GLU A 287 -41.86 -6.27 -58.13
N GLU A 288 -42.04 -5.26 -59.00
CA GLU A 288 -40.97 -4.33 -59.36
C GLU A 288 -40.61 -3.41 -58.19
N GLU A 289 -41.61 -2.90 -57.45
CA GLU A 289 -41.36 -2.11 -56.23
C GLU A 289 -40.69 -2.95 -55.12
N GLU A 290 -41.00 -4.23 -54.98
CA GLU A 290 -40.30 -5.12 -54.03
C GLU A 290 -38.84 -5.38 -54.43
N GLU A 291 -38.53 -5.68 -55.69
CA GLU A 291 -37.14 -5.90 -56.10
C GLU A 291 -36.32 -4.61 -56.02
N GLU A 292 -36.90 -3.44 -56.35
CA GLU A 292 -36.22 -2.16 -56.15
C GLU A 292 -35.95 -1.87 -54.66
N LYS A 293 -36.88 -2.24 -53.76
CA LYS A 293 -36.65 -2.18 -52.30
C LYS A 293 -35.56 -3.15 -51.85
N ARG A 294 -35.54 -4.40 -52.35
CA ARG A 294 -34.48 -5.40 -52.06
C ARG A 294 -33.10 -4.92 -52.52
N ILE A 295 -33.02 -4.27 -53.68
CA ILE A 295 -31.79 -3.64 -54.20
C ILE A 295 -31.35 -2.47 -53.30
N LYS A 296 -32.28 -1.59 -52.90
CA LYS A 296 -32.00 -0.46 -51.98
C LYS A 296 -31.54 -0.93 -50.60
N VAL A 297 -32.11 -2.01 -50.06
CA VAL A 297 -31.69 -2.64 -48.80
C VAL A 297 -30.26 -3.18 -48.92
N ARG A 298 -29.95 -3.99 -49.94
CA ARG A 298 -28.57 -4.50 -50.15
C ARG A 298 -27.55 -3.37 -50.30
N ALA A 299 -27.88 -2.31 -51.05
CA ALA A 299 -27.00 -1.15 -51.19
C ALA A 299 -26.76 -0.42 -49.85
N HIS A 300 -27.74 -0.42 -48.95
CA HIS A 300 -27.59 0.10 -47.58
C HIS A 300 -26.74 -0.83 -46.71
N GLU A 301 -26.96 -2.15 -46.78
CA GLU A 301 -26.18 -3.18 -46.08
C GLU A 301 -24.69 -3.15 -46.49
N ASP A 302 -24.41 -3.13 -47.80
CA ASP A 302 -23.04 -2.99 -48.35
C ASP A 302 -22.38 -1.69 -47.90
N THR A 303 -23.14 -0.59 -47.85
CA THR A 303 -22.63 0.72 -47.38
C THR A 303 -22.34 0.70 -45.88
N ALA A 304 -23.22 0.10 -45.07
CA ALA A 304 -23.03 -0.06 -43.63
C ALA A 304 -21.81 -0.96 -43.31
N LEU A 305 -21.69 -2.09 -44.02
CA LEU A 305 -20.56 -3.00 -43.92
C LEU A 305 -19.24 -2.32 -44.32
N LYS A 306 -19.23 -1.57 -45.43
CA LYS A 306 -18.07 -0.78 -45.87
C LYS A 306 -17.64 0.25 -44.82
N ASN A 307 -18.60 1.01 -44.26
CA ASN A 307 -18.32 2.01 -43.23
C ASN A 307 -17.80 1.36 -41.93
N HIS A 308 -18.36 0.21 -41.53
CA HIS A 308 -17.87 -0.54 -40.38
C HIS A 308 -16.46 -1.09 -40.59
N LEU A 309 -16.16 -1.64 -41.77
CA LEU A 309 -14.81 -2.10 -42.14
C LEU A 309 -13.80 -0.94 -42.14
N LEU A 310 -14.18 0.25 -42.63
CA LEU A 310 -13.33 1.44 -42.59
C LEU A 310 -12.98 1.83 -41.14
N LEU A 311 -13.98 1.83 -40.24
CA LEU A 311 -13.79 2.07 -38.80
C LEU A 311 -12.91 1.00 -38.14
N VAL A 312 -12.99 -0.26 -38.55
CA VAL A 312 -12.11 -1.33 -38.05
C VAL A 312 -10.66 -1.10 -38.52
N VAL A 313 -10.44 -0.69 -39.77
CA VAL A 313 -9.09 -0.37 -40.28
C VAL A 313 -8.51 0.88 -39.61
N GLU A 314 -9.30 1.92 -39.36
CA GLU A 314 -8.85 3.12 -38.63
C GLU A 314 -8.47 2.80 -37.18
N ASN A 315 -9.28 1.98 -36.48
CA ASN A 315 -8.94 1.53 -35.13
C ASN A 315 -7.70 0.63 -35.10
N ASN A 316 -7.55 -0.28 -36.07
CA ASN A 316 -6.37 -1.16 -36.15
C ASN A 316 -5.08 -0.36 -36.43
N THR A 317 -5.09 0.57 -37.39
CA THR A 317 -3.91 1.43 -37.67
C THR A 317 -3.59 2.39 -36.52
N LYS A 318 -4.59 2.78 -35.71
CA LYS A 318 -4.37 3.50 -34.45
C LYS A 318 -3.70 2.62 -33.38
N LEU A 319 -4.14 1.36 -33.24
CA LEU A 319 -3.52 0.37 -32.35
C LEU A 319 -2.08 0.04 -32.78
N GLU A 320 -1.80 -0.09 -34.08
CA GLU A 320 -0.44 -0.32 -34.59
C GLU A 320 0.52 0.83 -34.25
N LYS A 321 0.06 2.09 -34.37
CA LYS A 321 0.82 3.27 -33.96
C LYS A 321 1.11 3.27 -32.45
N GLN A 322 0.11 2.94 -31.62
CA GLN A 322 0.29 2.79 -30.17
C GLN A 322 1.28 1.67 -29.81
N ILE A 323 1.17 0.50 -30.45
CA ILE A 323 2.09 -0.63 -30.27
C ILE A 323 3.52 -0.27 -30.71
N THR A 324 3.68 0.59 -31.72
CA THR A 324 5.00 1.04 -32.20
C THR A 324 5.64 1.99 -31.20
N GLY A 325 4.94 3.03 -30.74
CA GLY A 325 5.45 3.94 -29.69
C GLY A 325 5.75 3.22 -28.36
N LEU A 326 4.96 2.20 -28.01
CA LEU A 326 5.25 1.33 -26.85
C LEU A 326 6.53 0.50 -27.02
N LYS A 327 6.85 0.04 -28.24
CA LYS A 327 8.13 -0.66 -28.52
C LYS A 327 9.33 0.29 -28.44
N GLU A 328 9.18 1.51 -28.93
CA GLU A 328 10.22 2.55 -28.86
C GLU A 328 10.49 2.92 -27.40
N THR A 329 9.44 3.24 -26.64
CA THR A 329 9.52 3.50 -25.19
C THR A 329 10.16 2.32 -24.43
N LEU A 330 9.81 1.08 -24.76
CA LEU A 330 10.39 -0.12 -24.15
C LEU A 330 11.88 -0.29 -24.49
N HIS A 331 12.31 0.10 -25.70
CA HIS A 331 13.71 0.06 -26.10
C HIS A 331 14.54 1.13 -25.37
N GLU A 332 14.02 2.36 -25.25
CA GLU A 332 14.65 3.42 -24.45
C GLU A 332 14.81 3.01 -22.98
N LYS A 333 13.73 2.50 -22.36
CA LYS A 333 13.76 2.00 -20.97
C LYS A 333 14.71 0.80 -20.81
N HIS A 334 14.86 -0.05 -21.83
CA HIS A 334 15.87 -1.11 -21.79
C HIS A 334 17.29 -0.57 -21.80
N ASN A 335 17.58 0.47 -22.59
CA ASN A 335 18.89 1.10 -22.66
C ASN A 335 19.22 1.86 -21.35
N GLU A 336 18.25 2.54 -20.75
CA GLU A 336 18.35 3.16 -19.42
C GLU A 336 18.66 2.13 -18.32
N ILE A 337 17.96 0.99 -18.31
CA ILE A 337 18.24 -0.13 -17.39
C ILE A 337 19.66 -0.69 -17.58
N GLN A 338 20.17 -0.80 -18.82
CA GLN A 338 21.55 -1.20 -19.05
C GLN A 338 22.56 -0.22 -18.45
N GLU A 339 22.33 1.09 -18.59
CA GLU A 339 23.26 2.10 -18.06
C GLU A 339 23.22 2.16 -16.53
N LEU A 340 22.03 2.10 -15.92
CA LEU A 340 21.88 1.95 -14.47
C LEU A 340 22.58 0.69 -13.95
N THR A 341 22.53 -0.42 -14.70
CA THR A 341 23.26 -1.66 -14.36
C THR A 341 24.78 -1.42 -14.37
N ARG A 342 25.33 -0.69 -15.36
CA ARG A 342 26.76 -0.33 -15.41
C ARG A 342 27.19 0.56 -14.24
N VAL A 343 26.32 1.47 -13.80
CA VAL A 343 26.57 2.33 -12.62
C VAL A 343 26.58 1.50 -11.33
N VAL A 344 25.63 0.58 -11.15
CA VAL A 344 25.61 -0.35 -10.00
C VAL A 344 26.86 -1.24 -9.99
N ASP A 345 27.22 -1.82 -11.15
CA ASP A 345 28.45 -2.59 -11.35
C ASP A 345 29.73 -1.81 -10.98
N LYS A 346 29.72 -0.47 -11.09
CA LYS A 346 30.85 0.39 -10.67
C LYS A 346 30.81 0.64 -9.17
N MET A 347 29.64 0.98 -8.61
CA MET A 347 29.46 1.21 -7.18
C MET A 347 29.77 -0.04 -6.34
N GLU A 348 29.39 -1.24 -6.77
CA GLU A 348 29.74 -2.47 -6.06
C GLU A 348 31.27 -2.69 -5.97
N LYS A 349 32.02 -2.32 -7.03
CA LYS A 349 33.49 -2.42 -7.06
C LYS A 349 34.15 -1.41 -6.11
N GLU A 350 33.55 -0.23 -5.95
CA GLU A 350 34.02 0.82 -5.02
C GLU A 350 33.64 0.54 -3.56
N ILE A 351 32.47 -0.07 -3.30
CA ILE A 351 31.99 -0.43 -1.96
C ILE A 351 32.73 -1.65 -1.39
N LYS A 352 33.08 -2.63 -2.22
CA LYS A 352 33.71 -3.89 -1.80
C LYS A 352 34.98 -3.73 -0.93
N PRO A 353 35.97 -2.87 -1.25
CA PRO A 353 37.11 -2.63 -0.37
C PRO A 353 36.74 -1.87 0.92
N LEU A 354 35.73 -0.99 0.88
CA LEU A 354 35.26 -0.27 2.08
C LEU A 354 34.64 -1.24 3.09
N VAL A 355 33.84 -2.22 2.64
CA VAL A 355 33.28 -3.28 3.51
C VAL A 355 34.39 -4.13 4.15
N GLN A 356 35.49 -4.40 3.43
CA GLN A 356 36.65 -5.11 4.00
C GLN A 356 37.36 -4.28 5.07
N ASN A 357 37.48 -2.97 4.89
CA ASN A 357 38.05 -2.06 5.88
C ASN A 357 37.16 -1.92 7.13
N VAL A 358 35.83 -1.82 6.97
CA VAL A 358 34.88 -1.83 8.11
C VAL A 358 35.00 -3.14 8.89
N THR A 359 34.98 -4.29 8.20
CA THR A 359 35.16 -5.61 8.83
C THR A 359 36.49 -5.70 9.60
N ARG A 360 37.57 -5.09 9.08
CA ARG A 360 38.87 -5.04 9.78
C ARG A 360 38.80 -4.18 11.04
N ASN A 361 38.12 -3.04 10.98
CA ASN A 361 37.93 -2.14 12.12
C ASN A 361 37.05 -2.78 13.21
N ASP A 362 35.97 -3.47 12.84
CA ASP A 362 35.09 -4.18 13.78
C ASP A 362 35.84 -5.28 14.55
N ASN A 363 36.73 -6.02 13.87
CA ASN A 363 37.62 -6.99 14.49
C ASN A 363 38.62 -6.33 15.46
N MET A 364 39.15 -5.15 15.12
CA MET A 364 40.04 -4.39 16.02
C MET A 364 39.28 -3.84 17.23
N LEU A 365 38.06 -3.31 17.05
CA LEU A 365 37.20 -2.86 18.15
C LEU A 365 36.85 -4.01 19.09
N SER A 366 36.51 -5.18 18.54
CA SER A 366 36.23 -6.40 19.32
C SER A 366 37.44 -6.85 20.16
N ALA A 367 38.65 -6.77 19.60
CA ALA A 367 39.89 -7.05 20.32
C ALA A 367 40.19 -6.03 21.43
N ILE A 368 39.93 -4.73 21.18
CA ILE A 368 40.07 -3.66 22.17
C ILE A 368 39.05 -3.83 23.30
N GLN A 369 37.78 -4.14 22.99
CA GLN A 369 36.72 -4.40 23.98
C GLN A 369 37.07 -5.61 24.87
N LYS A 370 37.54 -6.71 24.28
CA LYS A 370 38.01 -7.85 25.06
C LYS A 370 39.18 -7.47 25.97
N SER A 371 40.18 -6.76 25.45
CA SER A 371 41.32 -6.30 26.25
C SER A 371 40.88 -5.39 27.40
N LEU A 372 39.89 -4.51 27.17
CA LEU A 372 39.34 -3.64 28.21
C LEU A 372 38.65 -4.43 29.32
N GLU A 373 37.88 -5.46 28.98
CA GLU A 373 37.25 -6.34 29.97
C GLU A 373 38.29 -7.16 30.74
N ASP A 374 39.32 -7.69 30.06
CA ASP A 374 40.47 -8.34 30.69
C ASP A 374 41.24 -7.40 31.66
N GLN A 375 41.19 -6.07 31.48
CA GLN A 375 41.75 -5.10 32.43
C GLN A 375 40.77 -4.78 33.58
N LYS A 376 39.47 -4.70 33.28
CA LYS A 376 38.40 -4.49 34.27
C LYS A 376 38.30 -5.65 35.27
N GLU A 377 38.52 -6.88 34.83
CA GLU A 377 38.66 -8.04 35.71
C GLU A 377 39.91 -7.95 36.60
N LYS A 378 41.07 -7.54 36.05
CA LYS A 378 42.31 -7.33 36.83
C LYS A 378 42.14 -6.23 37.88
N VAL A 379 41.52 -5.10 37.53
CA VAL A 379 41.20 -4.02 38.48
C VAL A 379 40.25 -4.51 39.58
N SER A 380 39.27 -5.34 39.24
CA SER A 380 38.35 -5.94 40.22
C SER A 380 39.07 -6.90 41.17
N ASN A 381 39.99 -7.72 40.65
CA ASN A 381 40.84 -8.61 41.48
C ASN A 381 41.81 -7.82 42.38
N ILE A 382 42.42 -6.75 41.87
CA ILE A 382 43.26 -5.83 42.67
C ILE A 382 42.43 -5.15 43.77
N HIS A 383 41.19 -4.74 43.47
CA HIS A 383 40.27 -4.18 44.47
C HIS A 383 39.90 -5.21 45.55
N LEU A 384 39.65 -6.46 45.17
CA LEU A 384 39.38 -7.55 46.11
C LEU A 384 40.62 -7.85 46.99
N GLN A 385 41.82 -7.87 46.43
CA GLN A 385 43.07 -8.01 47.17
C GLN A 385 43.31 -6.84 48.14
N LEU A 386 43.03 -5.59 47.72
CA LEU A 386 43.05 -4.42 48.61
C LEU A 386 42.02 -4.53 49.73
N GLN A 387 40.82 -5.07 49.45
CA GLN A 387 39.80 -5.29 50.47
C GLN A 387 40.20 -6.41 51.45
N GLN A 388 40.88 -7.46 50.99
CA GLN A 388 41.44 -8.52 51.83
C GLN A 388 42.60 -8.00 52.70
N LEU A 389 43.54 -7.24 52.13
CA LEU A 389 44.60 -6.55 52.86
C LEU A 389 44.06 -5.55 53.88
N SER A 390 43.00 -4.80 53.55
CA SER A 390 42.31 -3.92 54.49
C SER A 390 41.65 -4.69 55.65
N ARG A 391 41.22 -5.94 55.44
CA ARG A 391 40.71 -6.81 56.51
C ARG A 391 41.83 -7.35 57.41
N SER A 392 42.97 -7.76 56.86
CA SER A 392 44.11 -8.22 57.68
C SER A 392 44.82 -7.07 58.43
N PHE A 393 44.90 -5.87 57.84
CA PHE A 393 45.44 -4.68 58.52
C PHE A 393 44.63 -4.21 59.75
N ASN A 394 43.40 -4.70 59.92
CA ASN A 394 42.59 -4.42 61.11
C ASN A 394 42.81 -5.43 62.27
N GLN A 395 43.77 -6.36 62.16
CA GLN A 395 43.97 -7.43 63.16
C GLN A 395 45.23 -7.34 64.05
N ASP A 396 46.24 -6.50 63.76
CA ASP A 396 47.32 -6.23 64.73
C ASP A 396 48.03 -4.86 64.47
N PRO A 397 48.38 -4.02 65.48
CA PRO A 397 48.75 -2.63 65.24
C PRO A 397 50.25 -2.31 65.45
N SER A 398 51.02 -2.14 64.36
CA SER A 398 52.37 -1.54 64.45
C SER A 398 52.71 -0.51 63.34
N ARG A 399 52.40 0.76 63.65
CA ARG A 399 53.30 1.93 63.50
C ARG A 399 54.37 1.91 62.37
N LYS A 400 54.13 2.66 61.27
CA LYS A 400 54.50 4.11 61.20
C LYS A 400 54.27 4.82 59.85
N GLU A 401 54.11 4.12 58.72
CA GLU A 401 54.07 4.79 57.39
C GLU A 401 52.69 5.33 56.97
N PHE A 402 51.62 4.91 57.66
CA PHE A 402 50.22 5.18 57.28
C PHE A 402 49.74 6.64 57.37
N GLY A 403 50.59 7.59 57.81
CA GLY A 403 50.23 9.01 57.87
C GLY A 403 49.93 9.60 56.49
N HIS A 404 50.85 9.48 55.55
CA HIS A 404 50.69 10.05 54.20
C HIS A 404 49.58 9.38 53.40
N LEU A 405 49.47 8.05 53.46
CA LEU A 405 48.44 7.32 52.71
C LEU A 405 47.03 7.67 53.18
N ARG A 406 46.83 7.85 54.49
CA ARG A 406 45.56 8.32 55.06
C ARG A 406 45.20 9.72 54.57
N ILE A 407 46.14 10.67 54.61
CA ILE A 407 45.94 12.03 54.09
C ILE A 407 45.56 12.02 52.60
N SER A 408 46.19 11.18 51.78
CA SER A 408 45.83 11.03 50.36
C SER A 408 44.45 10.41 50.15
N VAL A 409 44.05 9.42 50.95
CA VAL A 409 42.71 8.81 50.88
C VAL A 409 41.62 9.78 51.35
N ASP A 410 41.88 10.57 52.40
CA ASP A 410 40.95 11.58 52.89
C ASP A 410 40.80 12.74 51.88
N ASN A 411 41.89 13.16 51.19
CA ASN A 411 41.83 14.08 50.05
C ASN A 411 40.99 13.53 48.88
N LEU A 412 41.19 12.26 48.50
CA LEU A 412 40.41 11.63 47.43
C LEU A 412 38.92 11.52 47.79
N ARG A 413 38.59 11.21 49.05
CA ARG A 413 37.21 11.26 49.56
C ARG A 413 36.61 12.67 49.47
N GLN A 414 37.40 13.70 49.80
CA GLN A 414 36.95 15.08 49.70
C GLN A 414 36.72 15.51 48.23
N GLN A 415 37.55 15.05 47.29
CA GLN A 415 37.33 15.26 45.84
C GLN A 415 36.09 14.52 45.32
N VAL A 416 35.86 13.27 45.71
CA VAL A 416 34.64 12.52 45.35
C VAL A 416 33.39 13.20 45.91
N SER A 417 33.42 13.67 47.16
CA SER A 417 32.31 14.42 47.77
C SER A 417 32.00 15.74 47.04
N VAL A 418 33.02 16.42 46.49
CA VAL A 418 32.83 17.58 45.61
C VAL A 418 32.19 17.18 44.28
N ILE A 419 32.59 16.05 43.68
CA ILE A 419 31.99 15.53 42.44
C ILE A 419 30.53 15.12 42.66
N GLU A 420 30.20 14.47 43.78
CA GLU A 420 28.82 14.15 44.16
C GLU A 420 28.00 15.42 44.42
N SER A 421 28.56 16.41 45.14
CA SER A 421 27.93 17.73 45.29
C SER A 421 27.76 18.47 43.96
N LEU A 422 28.57 18.19 42.92
CA LEU A 422 28.42 18.77 41.59
C LEU A 422 27.36 18.02 40.78
N ARG A 423 27.28 16.69 40.87
CA ARG A 423 26.19 15.88 40.31
C ARG A 423 24.83 16.32 40.86
N ASP A 424 24.74 16.48 42.18
CA ASP A 424 23.49 16.84 42.85
C ASP A 424 23.15 18.34 42.66
N ARG A 425 24.11 19.16 42.19
CA ARG A 425 23.89 20.51 41.64
C ARG A 425 23.63 20.55 40.13
N LEU A 426 23.86 19.46 39.40
CA LEU A 426 23.47 19.31 37.99
C LEU A 426 22.03 18.80 37.86
N ALA A 427 21.58 17.93 38.76
CA ALA A 427 20.21 17.38 38.77
C ALA A 427 19.08 18.43 38.64
N PRO A 428 19.17 19.67 39.19
CA PRO A 428 18.17 20.71 38.97
C PRO A 428 18.12 21.28 37.55
N LEU A 429 19.16 21.11 36.73
CA LEU A 429 19.26 21.69 35.37
C LEU A 429 18.53 20.86 34.31
N GLU A 430 18.26 19.58 34.56
CA GLU A 430 17.39 18.75 33.70
C GLU A 430 15.88 18.93 34.01
N LEU A 431 15.55 19.66 35.08
CA LEU A 431 14.19 19.75 35.64
C LEU A 431 13.31 21.02 35.34
N PRO A 432 13.45 21.76 34.21
CA PRO A 432 12.44 22.76 33.81
C PRO A 432 11.17 22.21 33.13
N LEU A 433 11.23 21.04 32.45
CA LEU A 433 10.10 20.56 31.64
C LEU A 433 9.07 19.77 32.46
N ALA A 434 9.50 18.78 33.25
CA ALA A 434 8.57 17.91 33.98
C ALA A 434 7.66 18.68 34.95
N SER A 435 8.17 19.76 35.54
CA SER A 435 7.43 20.67 36.42
C SER A 435 6.41 21.53 35.66
N LYS A 436 6.73 22.01 34.44
CA LYS A 436 5.82 22.80 33.58
C LYS A 436 4.56 22.04 33.16
N TYR A 437 4.68 20.73 32.93
CA TYR A 437 3.57 19.89 32.42
C TYR A 437 2.91 19.02 33.49
N LYS A 438 3.42 18.98 34.73
CA LYS A 438 2.89 18.14 35.81
C LYS A 438 1.39 18.34 36.04
N SER A 439 0.93 19.59 36.17
CA SER A 439 -0.49 19.90 36.37
C SER A 439 -1.37 19.53 35.17
N VAL A 440 -0.83 19.56 33.95
CA VAL A 440 -1.54 19.13 32.74
C VAL A 440 -1.71 17.61 32.74
N ILE A 441 -0.65 16.87 33.06
CA ILE A 441 -0.67 15.40 33.16
C ILE A 441 -1.61 14.96 34.30
N GLU A 442 -1.56 15.62 35.46
CA GLU A 442 -2.47 15.35 36.59
C GLU A 442 -3.94 15.71 36.27
N THR A 443 -4.20 16.66 35.37
CA THR A 443 -5.55 17.00 34.90
C THR A 443 -6.08 16.01 33.86
N LEU A 444 -5.22 15.48 32.99
CA LEU A 444 -5.53 14.44 32.00
C LEU A 444 -5.69 13.05 32.66
N SER A 445 -5.14 12.84 33.87
CA SER A 445 -5.22 11.57 34.61
C SER A 445 -6.60 11.34 35.27
N ARG A 446 -7.68 11.41 34.48
CA ARG A 446 -9.04 11.03 34.89
C ARG A 446 -9.36 9.65 34.33
N ASP A 447 -9.78 8.72 35.19
CA ASP A 447 -10.06 7.33 34.82
C ASP A 447 -11.08 7.19 33.68
N THR A 448 -10.60 6.88 32.47
CA THR A 448 -11.40 6.55 31.28
C THR A 448 -11.56 5.04 31.08
N GLY A 449 -11.53 4.27 32.17
CA GLY A 449 -12.23 2.98 32.31
C GLY A 449 -11.76 1.77 31.49
N THR A 450 -10.88 1.93 30.50
CA THR A 450 -10.47 0.84 29.59
C THR A 450 -8.95 0.77 29.44
N VAL A 451 -8.25 0.41 30.52
CA VAL A 451 -6.80 0.14 30.47
C VAL A 451 -6.56 -1.10 29.61
N ILE A 452 -6.17 -0.89 28.34
CA ILE A 452 -5.75 -1.97 27.45
C ILE A 452 -4.49 -2.60 28.04
N LYS A 453 -4.66 -3.77 28.67
CA LYS A 453 -3.60 -4.44 29.45
C LYS A 453 -2.65 -5.20 28.53
N ILE A 454 -1.92 -4.46 27.68
CA ILE A 454 -0.92 -5.00 26.75
C ILE A 454 0.16 -5.73 27.54
N SER A 455 0.39 -7.01 27.22
CA SER A 455 1.49 -7.80 27.78
C SER A 455 2.81 -7.41 27.10
N ARG A 456 3.50 -6.42 27.68
CA ARG A 456 4.84 -5.98 27.28
C ARG A 456 5.93 -6.74 28.03
N LEU A 457 7.08 -6.91 27.39
CA LEU A 457 8.35 -7.27 28.04
C LEU A 457 8.92 -6.06 28.82
N SER A 458 10.14 -6.15 29.34
CA SER A 458 10.78 -4.96 29.92
C SER A 458 11.02 -3.89 28.87
N ALA A 459 11.05 -2.62 29.28
CA ALA A 459 11.32 -1.50 28.38
C ALA A 459 12.73 -1.55 27.75
N GLU A 460 13.62 -2.36 28.32
CA GLU A 460 14.95 -2.70 27.80
C GLU A 460 14.91 -3.79 26.72
N GLU A 461 13.92 -4.68 26.73
CA GLU A 461 13.72 -5.76 25.73
C GLU A 461 12.88 -5.29 24.52
N GLU A 462 11.90 -4.42 24.76
CA GLU A 462 11.07 -3.80 23.69
C GLU A 462 11.79 -2.65 22.97
N PHE A 463 12.96 -2.20 23.45
CA PHE A 463 13.65 -1.04 22.88
C PHE A 463 14.17 -1.32 21.45
N PRO A 464 13.86 -0.47 20.45
CA PRO A 464 14.21 -0.75 19.06
C PRO A 464 15.72 -0.72 18.77
N GLU A 465 16.17 -1.56 17.85
CA GLU A 465 17.54 -1.51 17.32
C GLU A 465 17.74 -0.32 16.37
N LEU A 466 18.33 0.77 16.87
CA LEU A 466 18.54 2.01 16.10
C LEU A 466 19.89 2.08 15.37
N HIS A 467 20.70 1.00 15.36
CA HIS A 467 22.11 1.01 14.98
C HIS A 467 22.44 1.37 13.52
N ARG A 468 21.42 1.47 12.64
CA ARG A 468 21.50 1.93 11.23
C ARG A 468 20.38 2.90 10.88
N ASN A 469 19.86 3.63 11.87
CA ASN A 469 18.72 4.52 11.72
C ASN A 469 19.17 5.99 11.75
N TYR A 470 18.92 6.71 10.65
CA TYR A 470 19.38 8.07 10.40
C TYR A 470 18.26 9.12 10.58
N THR A 471 17.09 8.69 11.07
CA THR A 471 15.95 9.59 11.35
C THR A 471 16.19 10.51 12.55
N LEU A 472 15.44 11.61 12.62
CA LEU A 472 15.43 12.47 13.83
C LEU A 472 14.89 11.71 15.05
N MET A 473 13.90 10.84 14.88
CA MET A 473 13.40 9.92 15.91
C MET A 473 14.55 9.13 16.55
N ALA A 474 15.36 8.45 15.74
CA ALA A 474 16.47 7.63 16.23
C ALA A 474 17.59 8.44 16.89
N ARG A 475 17.75 9.71 16.52
CA ARG A 475 18.72 10.65 17.14
C ARG A 475 18.25 11.23 18.49
N VAL A 476 16.96 11.12 18.81
CA VAL A 476 16.35 11.64 20.05
C VAL A 476 15.97 10.51 21.02
N LEU A 477 15.55 9.36 20.51
CA LEU A 477 15.05 8.26 21.31
C LEU A 477 16.18 7.59 22.13
N THR A 478 15.96 7.46 23.43
CA THR A 478 16.87 6.80 24.37
C THR A 478 16.12 5.81 25.25
N VAL A 479 16.81 4.77 25.77
CA VAL A 479 16.17 3.75 26.63
C VAL A 479 15.45 4.36 27.85
N PRO A 480 16.01 5.35 28.59
CA PRO A 480 15.30 5.98 29.70
C PRO A 480 14.05 6.77 29.28
N MET A 481 14.07 7.38 28.08
CA MET A 481 12.90 8.07 27.52
C MET A 481 11.82 7.06 27.09
N TYR A 482 12.21 6.01 26.36
CA TYR A 482 11.30 4.92 25.97
C TYR A 482 10.61 4.32 27.20
N LYS A 483 11.38 4.02 28.25
CA LYS A 483 10.87 3.50 29.54
C LYS A 483 9.89 4.43 30.27
N ARG A 484 9.90 5.74 29.99
CA ARG A 484 8.90 6.72 30.49
C ARG A 484 7.66 6.85 29.61
N LEU A 485 7.72 6.42 28.35
CA LEU A 485 6.70 6.72 27.34
C LEU A 485 5.98 5.48 26.80
N CYS A 486 6.61 4.30 26.75
CA CYS A 486 6.04 3.09 26.14
C CYS A 486 4.77 2.55 26.85
N GLN A 487 4.59 2.88 28.13
CA GLN A 487 3.38 2.52 28.88
C GLN A 487 2.23 3.55 28.75
N LYS A 488 2.48 4.69 28.10
CA LYS A 488 1.47 5.73 27.88
C LYS A 488 0.69 5.48 26.59
N VAL A 489 -0.60 5.79 26.64
CA VAL A 489 -1.56 5.67 25.53
C VAL A 489 -2.50 6.88 25.61
N THR A 490 -2.87 7.46 24.46
CA THR A 490 -3.84 8.58 24.40
C THR A 490 -5.28 8.09 24.59
N GLU A 491 -6.23 9.02 24.81
CA GLU A 491 -7.67 8.72 24.87
C GLU A 491 -8.19 7.98 23.62
N SER A 492 -7.55 8.17 22.46
CA SER A 492 -7.89 7.48 21.20
C SER A 492 -7.28 6.07 21.08
N GLY A 493 -6.40 5.67 22.00
CA GLY A 493 -5.68 4.40 21.95
C GLY A 493 -4.32 4.44 21.24
N PHE A 494 -3.78 5.62 20.89
CA PHE A 494 -2.49 5.74 20.21
C PHE A 494 -1.32 5.59 21.19
N THR A 495 -0.37 4.70 20.91
CA THR A 495 0.76 4.38 21.80
C THR A 495 2.06 5.07 21.37
N PHE A 496 3.08 5.07 22.24
CA PHE A 496 4.40 5.56 21.86
C PHE A 496 5.10 4.72 20.78
N ASP A 497 4.73 3.45 20.62
CA ASP A 497 5.30 2.62 19.55
C ASP A 497 4.72 3.04 18.19
N ASP A 498 3.42 3.34 18.12
CA ASP A 498 2.77 3.89 16.92
C ASP A 498 3.37 5.25 16.51
N VAL A 499 3.79 6.06 17.49
CA VAL A 499 4.52 7.32 17.23
C VAL A 499 5.82 7.08 16.47
N ILE A 500 6.62 6.07 16.83
CA ILE A 500 7.98 5.84 16.30
C ILE A 500 8.03 4.81 15.14
N GLN A 501 6.98 3.99 14.97
CA GLN A 501 6.90 2.94 13.96
C GLN A 501 7.31 3.39 12.53
N PRO A 502 6.93 4.58 12.02
CA PRO A 502 7.33 4.99 10.68
C PRO A 502 8.85 5.11 10.48
N GLY A 503 9.59 5.51 11.51
CA GLY A 503 11.05 5.57 11.49
C GLY A 503 11.73 4.22 11.71
N LEU A 504 11.01 3.22 12.25
CA LEU A 504 11.49 1.84 12.33
C LEU A 504 11.29 1.11 11.00
N GLU A 505 10.20 1.40 10.28
CA GLU A 505 9.96 0.89 8.93
C GLU A 505 10.74 1.63 7.83
N ASP A 506 11.11 2.89 8.08
CA ASP A 506 11.97 3.70 7.20
C ASP A 506 13.15 4.33 7.98
N PRO A 507 14.27 3.62 8.14
CA PRO A 507 15.45 4.13 8.86
C PRO A 507 16.15 5.31 8.16
N GLY A 508 15.71 5.72 6.97
CA GLY A 508 16.25 6.86 6.23
C GLY A 508 17.64 6.62 5.64
N ASP A 509 18.26 7.72 5.21
CA ASP A 509 19.55 7.74 4.50
C ASP A 509 20.44 8.86 5.08
N PRO A 510 21.76 8.66 5.28
CA PRO A 510 22.67 9.73 5.72
C PRO A 510 22.61 11.02 4.89
N ALA A 511 22.33 10.93 3.59
CA ALA A 511 22.19 12.07 2.69
C ALA A 511 20.82 12.77 2.79
N ARG A 512 19.79 12.11 3.36
CA ARG A 512 18.44 12.68 3.51
C ARG A 512 17.78 12.22 4.81
N VAL A 513 18.17 12.89 5.90
CA VAL A 513 17.56 12.75 7.23
C VAL A 513 16.05 13.03 7.16
N THR A 514 15.24 12.05 7.56
CA THR A 514 13.78 12.15 7.70
C THR A 514 13.37 12.23 9.17
N VAL A 515 12.11 12.57 9.43
CA VAL A 515 11.59 12.73 10.81
C VAL A 515 11.57 11.41 11.58
N GLY A 516 10.99 10.36 10.98
CA GLY A 516 10.88 9.03 11.60
C GLY A 516 9.80 8.88 12.68
N CYS A 517 8.89 9.84 12.85
CA CYS A 517 7.77 9.73 13.80
C CYS A 517 6.55 10.56 13.37
N VAL A 518 5.37 10.18 13.87
CA VAL A 518 4.08 10.87 13.63
C VAL A 518 3.23 10.95 14.90
N ALA A 519 2.23 11.83 14.90
CA ALA A 519 1.16 11.85 15.88
C ALA A 519 -0.09 11.10 15.37
N GLY A 520 -0.84 10.48 16.28
CA GLY A 520 -2.14 9.84 15.98
C GLY A 520 -3.32 10.76 16.24
N ASP A 521 -3.14 11.80 17.05
CA ASP A 521 -4.15 12.75 17.49
C ASP A 521 -3.48 14.02 18.04
N ALA A 522 -4.28 14.99 18.49
CA ALA A 522 -3.77 16.21 19.12
C ALA A 522 -3.23 15.98 20.54
N GLU A 523 -3.62 14.91 21.23
CA GLU A 523 -3.16 14.60 22.59
C GLU A 523 -1.71 14.09 22.60
N SER A 524 -1.31 13.35 21.56
CA SER A 524 0.03 12.79 21.32
C SER A 524 1.15 13.81 21.60
N TYR A 525 0.99 15.05 21.12
CA TYR A 525 1.95 16.14 21.34
C TYR A 525 2.06 16.59 22.81
N ASN A 526 1.02 16.42 23.62
CA ASN A 526 1.04 16.68 25.07
C ASN A 526 1.62 15.48 25.82
N LEU A 527 1.10 14.28 25.55
CA LEU A 527 1.39 13.05 26.29
C LEU A 527 2.85 12.59 26.12
N PHE A 528 3.38 12.73 24.90
CA PHE A 528 4.74 12.39 24.50
C PHE A 528 5.61 13.66 24.26
N CYS A 529 5.26 14.79 24.89
CA CYS A 529 5.96 16.07 24.72
C CYS A 529 7.48 15.99 24.91
N GLU A 530 7.97 15.19 25.88
CA GLU A 530 9.42 14.98 26.12
C GLU A 530 10.19 14.57 24.85
N PHE A 531 9.56 13.76 24.00
CA PHE A 531 10.09 13.33 22.71
C PHE A 531 9.79 14.35 21.61
N PHE A 532 8.52 14.74 21.42
CA PHE A 532 8.13 15.64 20.33
C PHE A 532 8.80 17.02 20.41
N ASP A 533 8.97 17.60 21.61
CA ASP A 533 9.69 18.87 21.80
C ASP A 533 11.11 18.80 21.21
N CYS A 534 11.79 17.68 21.37
CA CYS A 534 13.15 17.47 20.90
C CYS A 534 13.18 17.31 19.37
N ILE A 535 12.22 16.57 18.79
CA ILE A 535 12.06 16.44 17.33
C ILE A 535 11.76 17.80 16.69
N ILE A 536 10.80 18.56 17.22
CA ILE A 536 10.37 19.84 16.65
C ILE A 536 11.50 20.89 16.70
N LYS A 537 12.34 20.90 17.76
CA LYS A 537 13.56 21.73 17.83
C LYS A 537 14.60 21.37 16.77
N LEU A 538 14.67 20.10 16.35
CA LEU A 538 15.56 19.63 15.27
C LEU A 538 14.98 19.89 13.88
N CYS A 539 13.65 19.82 13.71
CA CYS A 539 12.98 20.21 12.46
C CYS A 539 13.06 21.72 12.20
N HIS A 540 12.85 22.53 13.25
CA HIS A 540 12.72 23.99 13.16
C HIS A 540 13.84 24.67 13.95
N HIS A 541 15.04 24.66 13.39
CA HIS A 541 16.21 25.32 13.98
C HIS A 541 15.89 26.76 14.43
N GLY A 542 16.22 27.08 15.68
CA GLY A 542 15.93 28.38 16.30
C GLY A 542 14.52 28.53 16.91
N PHE A 543 13.62 27.54 16.77
CA PHE A 543 12.33 27.56 17.44
C PHE A 543 12.45 27.27 18.95
N GLN A 544 11.73 28.03 19.78
CA GLN A 544 11.72 27.89 21.23
C GLN A 544 10.31 27.57 21.72
N MET A 545 10.12 26.44 22.41
CA MET A 545 8.83 26.02 23.02
C MET A 545 8.35 26.89 24.20
N THR A 546 9.04 27.99 24.46
CA THR A 546 8.67 29.07 25.38
C THR A 546 8.05 30.27 24.67
N GLN A 547 8.19 30.37 23.34
CA GLN A 547 7.60 31.43 22.53
C GLN A 547 6.28 30.95 21.93
N SER A 548 5.28 31.83 21.91
CA SER A 548 4.03 31.55 21.21
C SER A 548 4.25 31.63 19.69
N GLN A 549 3.77 30.61 18.97
CA GLN A 549 3.65 30.65 17.52
C GLN A 549 2.68 31.77 17.13
N LYS A 550 3.02 32.51 16.07
CA LYS A 550 2.19 33.58 15.51
C LYS A 550 1.63 33.14 14.16
N SER A 551 0.57 33.80 13.71
CA SER A 551 0.07 33.69 12.34
C SER A 551 -0.10 35.09 11.75
N ASN A 552 0.22 35.25 10.47
CA ASN A 552 0.19 36.51 9.73
C ASN A 552 -0.15 36.24 8.26
N PHE A 553 -1.43 36.41 7.92
CA PHE A 553 -1.94 36.27 6.55
C PHE A 553 -2.06 37.61 5.80
N ASN A 554 -1.42 38.70 6.29
CA ASN A 554 -1.53 40.01 5.63
C ASN A 554 -0.53 40.13 4.47
N LEU A 555 -1.03 39.97 3.22
CA LEU A 555 -0.22 40.03 2.00
C LEU A 555 0.52 41.35 1.79
N HIS A 556 0.10 42.47 2.40
CA HIS A 556 0.83 43.75 2.30
C HIS A 556 2.18 43.72 3.02
N ASN A 557 2.42 42.73 3.89
CA ASN A 557 3.71 42.51 4.53
C ASN A 557 4.71 41.75 3.62
N LEU A 558 4.24 41.05 2.58
CA LEU A 558 5.08 40.33 1.62
C LEU A 558 5.59 41.30 0.54
N LYS A 559 6.91 41.36 0.34
CA LYS A 559 7.57 42.38 -0.48
C LYS A 559 8.34 41.76 -1.65
N GLY A 560 8.13 42.29 -2.84
CA GLY A 560 8.90 41.96 -4.03
C GLY A 560 8.56 40.59 -4.63
N ALA A 561 7.45 39.94 -4.24
CA ALA A 561 6.98 38.75 -4.94
C ALA A 561 6.67 39.08 -6.42
N GLU A 562 6.07 40.27 -6.64
CA GLU A 562 5.86 40.90 -7.94
C GLU A 562 7.13 41.31 -8.72
N THR A 563 8.34 41.06 -8.19
CA THR A 563 9.61 41.34 -8.90
C THR A 563 10.46 40.07 -9.09
N LEU A 564 9.81 38.92 -9.17
CA LEU A 564 10.44 37.67 -9.60
C LEU A 564 10.56 37.63 -11.13
N ASP A 565 11.56 36.91 -11.62
CA ASP A 565 11.87 36.84 -13.05
C ASP A 565 11.06 35.71 -13.72
N GLY A 566 10.14 36.10 -14.62
CA GLY A 566 9.25 35.18 -15.34
C GLY A 566 9.95 34.27 -16.36
N ASP A 567 11.18 34.60 -16.81
CA ASP A 567 11.97 33.69 -17.65
C ASP A 567 12.56 32.52 -16.84
N TYR A 568 12.55 32.65 -15.50
CA TYR A 568 13.08 31.68 -14.54
C TYR A 568 12.00 30.98 -13.73
N VAL A 569 10.96 31.68 -13.27
CA VAL A 569 9.87 31.11 -12.45
C VAL A 569 8.76 30.56 -13.36
N LEU A 570 8.54 29.25 -13.32
CA LEU A 570 7.66 28.53 -14.26
C LEU A 570 6.27 28.24 -13.70
N SER A 571 6.13 28.14 -12.37
CA SER A 571 4.85 27.95 -11.67
C SER A 571 5.07 28.02 -10.16
N CYS A 572 3.99 28.22 -9.39
CA CYS A 572 4.01 28.08 -7.94
C CYS A 572 2.78 27.36 -7.39
N GLU A 573 2.97 26.72 -6.23
CA GLU A 573 1.94 26.00 -5.48
C GLU A 573 2.05 26.36 -3.99
N MET A 574 0.92 26.71 -3.39
CA MET A 574 0.79 27.05 -1.96
C MET A 574 -0.08 26.00 -1.28
N GLN A 575 0.54 25.07 -0.58
CA GLN A 575 -0.12 23.98 0.16
C GLN A 575 -0.26 24.37 1.64
N ILE A 576 -1.49 24.37 2.15
CA ILE A 576 -1.83 24.64 3.56
C ILE A 576 -2.60 23.45 4.14
N CYS A 577 -2.00 22.78 5.13
CA CYS A 577 -2.63 21.64 5.81
C CYS A 577 -3.33 22.04 7.12
N ARG A 578 -4.48 21.42 7.42
CA ARG A 578 -5.26 21.65 8.65
C ARG A 578 -5.89 20.36 9.17
N ASN A 579 -5.68 20.05 10.45
CA ASN A 579 -6.46 19.06 11.20
C ASN A 579 -7.60 19.71 12.00
N VAL A 580 -8.57 18.88 12.37
CA VAL A 580 -9.93 19.27 12.79
C VAL A 580 -10.21 18.69 14.17
N GLU A 581 -10.69 19.53 15.09
CA GLU A 581 -10.89 19.19 16.50
C GLU A 581 -11.95 18.08 16.70
N GLY A 582 -11.67 17.16 17.62
CA GLY A 582 -12.54 16.02 17.93
C GLY A 582 -12.40 14.80 17.01
N PHE A 583 -11.32 14.71 16.22
CA PHE A 583 -11.01 13.55 15.35
C PHE A 583 -9.54 13.13 15.48
N SER A 584 -9.27 11.83 15.52
CA SER A 584 -7.91 11.30 15.37
C SER A 584 -7.39 11.57 13.94
N PHE A 585 -6.08 11.68 13.78
CA PHE A 585 -5.39 12.01 12.53
C PHE A 585 -5.40 10.84 11.52
N PRO A 586 -5.16 11.05 10.20
CA PRO A 586 -5.27 9.98 9.19
C PRO A 586 -4.38 8.76 9.45
N THR A 587 -3.27 8.97 10.14
CA THR A 587 -2.37 7.94 10.70
C THR A 587 -3.13 6.90 11.52
N HIS A 588 -3.97 7.34 12.46
CA HIS A 588 -4.67 6.49 13.45
C HIS A 588 -6.18 6.29 13.18
N CYS A 589 -6.86 7.30 12.62
CA CYS A 589 -8.32 7.39 12.61
C CYS A 589 -9.07 6.15 12.09
N SER A 590 -10.20 5.85 12.70
CA SER A 590 -11.11 4.79 12.29
C SER A 590 -11.85 5.15 10.99
N ARG A 591 -12.42 4.13 10.32
CA ARG A 591 -13.38 4.35 9.21
C ARG A 591 -14.58 5.22 9.62
N GLY A 592 -14.97 5.20 10.90
CA GLY A 592 -16.09 6.01 11.42
C GLY A 592 -15.77 7.50 11.39
N GLU A 593 -14.72 7.90 12.09
CA GLU A 593 -14.19 9.27 12.12
C GLU A 593 -13.91 9.81 10.71
N ARG A 594 -13.22 9.01 9.88
CA ARG A 594 -12.85 9.41 8.52
C ARG A 594 -14.07 9.73 7.65
N ARG A 595 -15.14 8.96 7.77
CA ARG A 595 -16.42 9.17 7.07
C ARG A 595 -17.20 10.36 7.63
N GLN A 596 -17.18 10.57 8.95
CA GLN A 596 -17.76 11.75 9.60
C GLN A 596 -17.05 13.03 9.16
N LEU A 597 -15.71 13.03 9.12
CA LEU A 597 -14.91 14.14 8.61
C LEU A 597 -15.20 14.42 7.12
N GLN A 598 -15.35 13.38 6.28
CA GLN A 598 -15.77 13.58 4.89
C GLN A 598 -17.18 14.21 4.79
N SER A 599 -18.09 13.86 5.69
CA SER A 599 -19.43 14.47 5.76
C SER A 599 -19.36 15.96 6.16
N LEU A 600 -18.54 16.31 7.16
CA LEU A 600 -18.29 17.70 7.55
C LEU A 600 -17.64 18.50 6.41
N ALA A 601 -16.67 17.92 5.71
CA ALA A 601 -16.06 18.54 4.53
C ALA A 601 -17.09 18.81 3.43
N LYS A 602 -17.94 17.83 3.09
CA LYS A 602 -19.05 18.01 2.14
C LYS A 602 -20.01 19.13 2.56
N GLN A 603 -20.40 19.20 3.83
CA GLN A 603 -21.24 20.28 4.36
C GLN A 603 -20.56 21.66 4.27
N ALA A 604 -19.25 21.73 4.50
CA ALA A 604 -18.47 22.95 4.32
C ALA A 604 -18.36 23.34 2.83
N PHE A 605 -18.21 22.39 1.90
CA PHE A 605 -18.16 22.67 0.47
C PHE A 605 -19.52 23.16 -0.08
N THR A 606 -20.65 22.64 0.39
CA THR A 606 -21.99 23.17 0.02
C THR A 606 -22.18 24.63 0.42
N LYS A 607 -21.55 25.10 1.51
CA LYS A 607 -21.50 26.52 1.86
C LYS A 607 -20.46 27.29 1.02
N MET A 608 -19.31 26.66 0.72
CA MET A 608 -18.20 27.26 -0.02
C MET A 608 -18.60 27.70 -1.43
N ASP A 609 -19.44 26.92 -2.11
CA ASP A 609 -19.84 27.13 -3.52
C ASP A 609 -20.40 28.55 -3.79
N THR A 610 -20.95 29.20 -2.75
CA THR A 610 -21.44 30.59 -2.79
C THR A 610 -20.33 31.67 -2.90
N ALA A 611 -19.08 31.32 -2.57
CA ALA A 611 -17.93 32.23 -2.52
C ALA A 611 -16.77 31.76 -3.42
N PHE A 612 -16.60 30.45 -3.56
CA PHE A 612 -15.69 29.79 -4.49
C PHE A 612 -16.46 28.63 -5.12
N PRO A 613 -16.98 28.77 -6.36
CA PRO A 613 -17.69 27.68 -7.03
C PRO A 613 -16.78 26.48 -7.29
N GLY A 614 -17.30 25.26 -7.09
CA GLY A 614 -16.52 24.04 -7.35
C GLY A 614 -17.14 22.73 -6.86
N LYS A 615 -16.65 21.61 -7.39
CA LYS A 615 -17.23 20.28 -7.19
C LYS A 615 -16.36 19.42 -6.26
N TYR A 616 -16.98 18.78 -5.27
CA TYR A 616 -16.35 17.70 -4.51
C TYR A 616 -16.46 16.38 -5.26
N TRP A 617 -15.33 15.70 -5.40
CA TRP A 617 -15.21 14.41 -6.05
C TRP A 617 -14.67 13.36 -5.07
N PRO A 618 -15.44 12.31 -4.74
CA PRO A 618 -14.93 11.11 -4.06
C PRO A 618 -13.88 10.40 -4.90
N LEU A 619 -12.80 9.93 -4.26
CA LEU A 619 -11.63 9.38 -4.96
C LEU A 619 -11.93 8.12 -5.82
N HIS A 620 -13.04 7.43 -5.56
CA HIS A 620 -13.50 6.27 -6.31
C HIS A 620 -14.39 6.60 -7.53
N GLU A 621 -14.93 7.82 -7.61
CA GLU A 621 -15.69 8.33 -8.76
C GLU A 621 -14.73 9.00 -9.76
N LEU A 622 -13.72 9.70 -9.22
CA LEU A 622 -12.68 10.47 -9.91
C LEU A 622 -11.99 9.77 -11.08
N ALA A 623 -11.75 8.47 -10.99
CA ALA A 623 -11.05 7.66 -11.99
C ALA A 623 -11.78 7.50 -13.35
N GLN A 624 -12.94 8.14 -13.53
CA GLN A 624 -13.77 8.05 -14.74
C GLN A 624 -14.03 9.41 -15.43
N GLU A 625 -13.82 10.55 -14.75
CA GLU A 625 -14.26 11.87 -15.24
C GLU A 625 -13.25 13.02 -15.10
N ALA A 626 -12.10 12.83 -14.43
CA ALA A 626 -11.19 13.95 -14.16
C ALA A 626 -10.30 14.35 -15.35
N THR A 627 -10.22 15.66 -15.61
CA THR A 627 -9.42 16.29 -16.67
C THR A 627 -7.99 16.64 -16.24
N ASP A 628 -7.78 16.98 -14.96
CA ASP A 628 -6.48 17.42 -14.44
C ASP A 628 -5.43 16.28 -14.42
N PRO A 629 -4.25 16.45 -15.05
CA PRO A 629 -3.22 15.41 -15.09
C PRO A 629 -2.61 15.06 -13.72
N GLY A 630 -2.41 16.03 -12.83
CA GLY A 630 -1.80 15.80 -11.51
C GLY A 630 -2.75 15.05 -10.57
N VAL A 631 -4.04 15.37 -10.63
CA VAL A 631 -5.10 14.62 -9.94
C VAL A 631 -5.18 13.20 -10.48
N ASN A 632 -5.10 13.00 -11.80
CA ASN A 632 -5.06 11.68 -12.42
C ASN A 632 -3.82 10.85 -12.02
N ASP A 633 -2.63 11.44 -12.00
CA ASP A 633 -1.40 10.80 -11.54
C ASP A 633 -1.50 10.38 -10.06
N CYS A 634 -2.12 11.20 -9.20
CA CYS A 634 -2.39 10.84 -7.80
C CYS A 634 -3.34 9.63 -7.65
N ILE A 635 -4.30 9.45 -8.57
CA ILE A 635 -5.19 8.28 -8.59
C ILE A 635 -4.42 7.05 -9.09
N ALA A 636 -3.75 7.18 -10.24
CA ALA A 636 -3.05 6.09 -10.92
C ALA A 636 -1.89 5.52 -10.08
N SER A 637 -1.19 6.36 -9.33
CA SER A 637 -0.09 5.97 -8.43
C SER A 637 -0.56 5.21 -7.18
N GLY A 638 -1.81 5.41 -6.75
CA GLY A 638 -2.33 4.88 -5.49
C GLY A 638 -1.65 5.48 -4.24
N PRO A 639 -1.84 4.87 -3.05
CA PRO A 639 -1.24 5.37 -1.81
C PRO A 639 0.27 5.15 -1.81
N SER A 640 1.04 6.17 -1.41
CA SER A 640 2.51 6.10 -1.41
C SER A 640 3.06 5.12 -0.36
N VAL A 641 4.33 4.71 -0.53
CA VAL A 641 5.04 3.88 0.47
C VAL A 641 5.11 4.59 1.83
N MET A 642 5.20 5.92 1.86
CA MET A 642 5.15 6.68 3.10
C MET A 642 3.75 6.61 3.75
N MET A 643 2.68 6.78 2.96
CA MET A 643 1.30 6.63 3.46
C MET A 643 0.99 5.23 3.97
N MET A 644 1.63 4.19 3.41
CA MET A 644 1.53 2.82 3.94
C MET A 644 2.22 2.67 5.31
N ARG A 645 3.47 3.14 5.43
CA ARG A 645 4.28 3.09 6.68
C ARG A 645 3.72 3.94 7.83
N THR A 646 3.02 5.03 7.52
CA THR A 646 2.41 5.92 8.52
C THR A 646 0.97 5.54 8.88
N GLY A 647 0.44 4.42 8.38
CA GLY A 647 -0.95 3.99 8.60
C GLY A 647 -2.01 4.80 7.83
N VAL A 648 -1.62 5.90 7.16
CA VAL A 648 -2.53 6.78 6.40
C VAL A 648 -3.27 6.03 5.27
N ALA A 649 -2.66 5.01 4.67
CA ALA A 649 -3.23 4.24 3.57
C ALA A 649 -4.35 3.25 3.97
N ARG A 650 -4.71 3.14 5.26
CA ARG A 650 -5.74 2.20 5.72
C ARG A 650 -7.09 2.45 5.03
N ASP A 651 -7.74 1.36 4.64
CA ASP A 651 -9.04 1.33 3.97
C ASP A 651 -9.13 2.07 2.62
N TRP A 652 -8.01 2.32 1.92
CA TRP A 652 -8.01 3.06 0.65
C TRP A 652 -8.99 2.47 -0.39
N PRO A 653 -9.81 3.27 -1.11
CA PRO A 653 -9.93 4.74 -1.09
C PRO A 653 -11.07 5.27 -0.17
N ASP A 654 -11.52 4.50 0.83
CA ASP A 654 -12.69 4.83 1.67
C ASP A 654 -12.59 6.23 2.29
N ALA A 655 -13.67 7.02 2.13
CA ALA A 655 -13.80 8.40 2.62
C ALA A 655 -12.76 9.43 2.10
N ARG A 656 -11.95 9.12 1.08
CA ARG A 656 -11.05 10.08 0.42
C ARG A 656 -11.73 10.81 -0.75
N GLY A 657 -11.14 11.93 -1.15
CA GLY A 657 -11.53 12.71 -2.33
C GLY A 657 -10.92 14.10 -2.34
N VAL A 658 -11.23 14.87 -3.37
CA VAL A 658 -10.77 16.26 -3.53
C VAL A 658 -11.93 17.15 -4.00
N TRP A 659 -12.04 18.33 -3.41
CA TRP A 659 -12.84 19.42 -3.97
C TRP A 659 -11.98 20.23 -4.92
N ILE A 660 -12.48 20.51 -6.13
CA ILE A 660 -11.78 21.24 -7.18
C ILE A 660 -12.62 22.48 -7.52
N SER A 661 -12.00 23.66 -7.47
CA SER A 661 -12.60 24.93 -7.91
C SER A 661 -12.96 24.90 -9.40
N GLN A 662 -14.01 25.62 -9.80
CA GLN A 662 -14.46 25.70 -11.19
C GLN A 662 -13.39 26.16 -12.20
N ASN A 663 -12.36 26.90 -11.75
CA ASN A 663 -11.25 27.37 -12.58
C ASN A 663 -9.96 26.54 -12.41
N GLU A 664 -10.02 25.37 -11.75
CA GLU A 664 -8.88 24.45 -11.52
C GLU A 664 -7.64 25.10 -10.85
N THR A 665 -7.79 26.21 -10.11
CA THR A 665 -6.69 26.87 -9.35
C THR A 665 -6.60 26.49 -7.87
N VAL A 666 -7.62 25.80 -7.32
CA VAL A 666 -7.70 25.37 -5.93
C VAL A 666 -8.18 23.92 -5.83
N TYR A 667 -7.46 23.15 -5.02
CA TYR A 667 -7.72 21.74 -4.74
C TYR A 667 -7.74 21.55 -3.22
N ILE A 668 -8.82 21.00 -2.67
CA ILE A 668 -8.95 20.71 -1.23
C ILE A 668 -9.08 19.21 -1.06
N TRP A 669 -7.94 18.57 -0.80
CA TRP A 669 -7.85 17.14 -0.55
C TRP A 669 -8.37 16.80 0.86
N VAL A 670 -9.13 15.71 0.97
CA VAL A 670 -9.80 15.29 2.21
C VAL A 670 -9.36 13.87 2.58
N ASN A 671 -8.96 13.66 3.85
CA ASN A 671 -8.49 12.38 4.39
C ASN A 671 -7.26 11.78 3.69
N MET A 672 -6.36 12.63 3.19
CA MET A 672 -5.07 12.24 2.62
C MET A 672 -4.01 12.18 3.73
N GLU A 673 -2.85 12.83 3.60
CA GLU A 673 -1.83 12.86 4.66
C GLU A 673 -2.28 13.62 5.92
N GLU A 674 -3.20 14.57 5.75
CA GLU A 674 -3.86 15.34 6.82
C GLU A 674 -5.39 15.39 6.56
N HIS A 675 -6.19 15.90 7.50
CA HIS A 675 -7.66 15.96 7.36
C HIS A 675 -8.09 16.80 6.16
N LEU A 676 -7.52 18.00 6.05
CA LEU A 676 -7.65 18.89 4.90
C LEU A 676 -6.26 19.34 4.44
N GLN A 677 -6.01 19.24 3.14
CA GLN A 677 -4.87 19.86 2.47
C GLN A 677 -5.41 20.78 1.38
N ILE A 678 -5.29 22.09 1.60
CA ILE A 678 -5.69 23.16 0.69
C ILE A 678 -4.47 23.50 -0.18
N THR A 679 -4.48 23.10 -1.44
CA THR A 679 -3.48 23.51 -2.45
C THR A 679 -4.09 24.61 -3.32
N SER A 680 -3.34 25.69 -3.57
CA SER A 680 -3.60 26.61 -4.68
C SER A 680 -2.39 26.66 -5.62
N LYS A 681 -2.64 26.59 -6.93
CA LYS A 681 -1.64 26.53 -8.00
C LYS A 681 -1.78 27.78 -8.88
N GLN A 682 -0.65 28.34 -9.35
CA GLN A 682 -0.61 29.36 -10.39
C GLN A 682 0.49 29.04 -11.41
N GLU A 683 0.14 29.07 -12.70
CA GLU A 683 1.03 28.67 -13.81
C GLU A 683 1.89 29.80 -14.37
N ASP A 684 1.68 31.03 -13.88
CA ASP A 684 2.50 32.22 -14.18
C ASP A 684 3.60 32.47 -13.11
N GLY A 685 3.62 31.67 -12.04
CA GLY A 685 4.52 31.87 -10.90
C GLY A 685 4.09 32.94 -9.90
N SER A 686 2.85 33.48 -9.97
CA SER A 686 2.35 34.53 -9.07
C SER A 686 2.11 34.03 -7.64
N ILE A 687 3.20 33.95 -6.86
CA ILE A 687 3.22 33.56 -5.44
C ILE A 687 2.20 34.36 -4.63
N LYS A 688 2.02 35.65 -4.96
CA LYS A 688 1.12 36.58 -4.28
C LYS A 688 -0.34 36.19 -4.45
N GLU A 689 -0.73 35.77 -5.65
CA GLU A 689 -2.10 35.36 -5.96
C GLU A 689 -2.39 33.95 -5.47
N ALA A 690 -1.44 33.01 -5.67
CA ALA A 690 -1.53 31.66 -5.11
C ALA A 690 -1.73 31.68 -3.58
N PHE A 691 -0.96 32.50 -2.87
CA PHE A 691 -1.06 32.64 -1.43
C PHE A 691 -2.34 33.37 -1.00
N GLY A 692 -2.73 34.45 -1.72
CA GLY A 692 -3.97 35.18 -1.43
C GLY A 692 -5.22 34.34 -1.60
N LEU A 693 -5.23 33.46 -2.60
CA LEU A 693 -6.32 32.51 -2.84
C LEU A 693 -6.35 31.41 -1.76
N ALA A 694 -5.20 30.81 -1.44
CA ALA A 694 -5.08 29.83 -0.36
C ALA A 694 -5.51 30.40 1.01
N ILE A 695 -5.13 31.65 1.34
CA ILE A 695 -5.58 32.36 2.55
C ILE A 695 -7.10 32.48 2.60
N ASN A 696 -7.73 32.97 1.53
CA ASN A 696 -9.16 33.23 1.55
C ASN A 696 -9.96 31.94 1.67
N VAL A 697 -9.52 30.86 1.02
CA VAL A 697 -10.12 29.52 1.14
C VAL A 697 -9.94 28.94 2.55
N VAL A 698 -8.72 28.95 3.12
CA VAL A 698 -8.49 28.38 4.47
C VAL A 698 -9.16 29.20 5.57
N ARG A 699 -9.27 30.53 5.42
CA ARG A 699 -10.07 31.37 6.33
C ARG A 699 -11.55 31.04 6.24
N LYS A 700 -12.12 30.95 5.03
CA LYS A 700 -13.54 30.63 4.85
C LYS A 700 -13.86 29.23 5.37
N LEU A 701 -12.99 28.24 5.15
CA LEU A 701 -13.08 26.93 5.78
C LEU A 701 -13.06 27.04 7.32
N GLY A 702 -12.12 27.77 7.90
CA GLY A 702 -12.00 27.93 9.35
C GLY A 702 -13.25 28.55 9.99
N GLU A 703 -13.88 29.52 9.32
CA GLU A 703 -15.19 30.07 9.72
C GLU A 703 -16.26 28.96 9.73
N MET A 704 -16.41 28.21 8.64
CA MET A 704 -17.44 27.17 8.49
C MET A 704 -17.23 25.98 9.43
N TYR A 705 -15.99 25.54 9.63
CA TYR A 705 -15.65 24.47 10.58
C TYR A 705 -15.89 24.90 12.04
N LYS A 706 -15.67 26.17 12.37
CA LYS A 706 -16.05 26.75 13.66
C LYS A 706 -17.57 26.83 13.86
N GLU A 707 -18.34 27.19 12.83
CA GLU A 707 -19.82 27.11 12.84
C GLU A 707 -20.31 25.66 13.07
N LEU A 708 -19.64 24.69 12.44
CA LEU A 708 -19.90 23.25 12.61
C LEU A 708 -19.42 22.68 13.97
N LYS A 709 -18.91 23.52 14.87
CA LYS A 709 -18.35 23.17 16.20
C LYS A 709 -17.11 22.26 16.16
N HIS A 710 -16.45 22.14 15.02
CA HIS A 710 -15.22 21.37 14.82
C HIS A 710 -14.13 22.31 14.27
N PRO A 711 -13.59 23.24 15.08
CA PRO A 711 -12.56 24.18 14.61
C PRO A 711 -11.27 23.48 14.18
N PHE A 712 -10.38 24.22 13.51
CA PHE A 712 -9.02 23.73 13.27
C PHE A 712 -8.18 23.75 14.54
N ILE A 713 -7.39 22.70 14.73
CA ILE A 713 -6.62 22.47 15.95
C ILE A 713 -5.44 23.45 16.01
N TRP A 714 -5.46 24.35 16.98
CA TRP A 714 -4.41 25.33 17.25
C TRP A 714 -3.98 25.27 18.72
N LYS A 715 -2.67 25.29 18.97
CA LYS A 715 -2.08 25.42 20.31
C LYS A 715 -1.05 26.55 20.29
N ASP A 716 -1.08 27.43 21.28
CA ASP A 716 -0.24 28.65 21.27
C ASP A 716 1.26 28.40 21.14
N HIS A 717 1.76 27.24 21.58
CA HIS A 717 3.18 26.87 21.51
C HIS A 717 3.54 25.96 20.31
N LEU A 718 2.57 25.58 19.46
CA LEU A 718 2.80 24.77 18.25
C LEU A 718 2.15 25.35 16.98
N GLY A 719 1.28 26.35 17.09
CA GLY A 719 0.42 26.80 15.99
C GLY A 719 -0.60 25.73 15.60
N TYR A 720 -0.81 25.56 14.29
CA TYR A 720 -1.64 24.50 13.76
C TYR A 720 -1.00 23.13 14.00
N VAL A 721 -1.77 22.23 14.62
CA VAL A 721 -1.32 20.87 14.95
C VAL A 721 -1.64 19.93 13.78
N LEU A 722 -0.66 19.13 13.38
CA LEU A 722 -0.67 18.26 12.20
C LEU A 722 -0.01 16.89 12.51
N SER A 723 -0.19 15.90 11.64
CA SER A 723 0.29 14.53 11.86
C SER A 723 1.82 14.42 11.94
N SER A 724 2.56 15.28 11.22
CA SER A 724 4.02 15.30 11.23
C SER A 724 4.60 16.52 11.99
N PRO A 725 5.53 16.34 12.93
CA PRO A 725 6.17 17.44 13.66
C PRO A 725 7.09 18.33 12.77
N ALA A 726 7.34 17.95 11.51
CA ALA A 726 8.04 18.80 10.54
C ALA A 726 7.13 19.85 9.87
N VAL A 727 5.80 19.78 9.99
CA VAL A 727 4.86 20.72 9.34
C VAL A 727 3.99 21.54 10.30
N VAL A 728 4.08 21.31 11.62
CA VAL A 728 3.40 22.12 12.64
C VAL A 728 3.82 23.61 12.58
N GLY A 729 3.01 24.50 13.14
CA GLY A 729 3.24 25.93 13.10
C GLY A 729 2.29 26.60 12.12
N THR A 730 2.79 26.98 10.95
CA THR A 730 1.98 27.53 9.85
C THR A 730 1.14 26.47 9.13
N GLY A 731 1.62 25.22 9.06
CA GLY A 731 1.11 24.21 8.13
C GLY A 731 1.27 24.58 6.66
N LEU A 732 2.13 25.56 6.32
CA LEU A 732 2.33 26.10 4.97
C LEU A 732 3.60 25.53 4.33
N LYS A 733 3.43 24.91 3.17
CA LYS A 733 4.50 24.56 2.24
C LYS A 733 4.30 25.36 0.95
N ALA A 734 5.16 26.36 0.76
CA ALA A 734 5.29 27.09 -0.48
C ALA A 734 6.26 26.34 -1.40
N THR A 735 5.84 26.10 -2.64
CA THR A 735 6.58 25.33 -3.64
C THR A 735 6.63 26.13 -4.94
N VAL A 736 7.80 26.25 -5.57
CA VAL A 736 7.98 27.07 -6.77
C VAL A 736 8.91 26.34 -7.75
N GLN A 737 8.50 26.22 -9.02
CA GLN A 737 9.36 25.66 -10.07
C GLN A 737 10.23 26.78 -10.65
N VAL A 738 11.55 26.61 -10.57
CA VAL A 738 12.54 27.62 -11.00
C VAL A 738 13.60 26.98 -11.92
N LYS A 739 13.86 27.62 -13.05
CA LYS A 739 14.78 27.20 -14.10
C LYS A 739 16.23 27.62 -13.78
N LEU A 740 16.87 26.85 -12.90
CA LEU A 740 18.23 27.04 -12.41
C LEU A 740 19.22 26.13 -13.18
N ASN A 741 19.75 26.61 -14.31
CA ASN A 741 20.51 25.80 -15.27
C ASN A 741 21.96 25.51 -14.83
N HIS A 742 22.52 26.35 -13.97
CA HIS A 742 23.92 26.40 -13.57
C HIS A 742 24.08 26.19 -12.07
N ILE A 743 23.35 26.94 -11.23
CA ILE A 743 23.48 26.90 -9.77
C ILE A 743 23.05 25.53 -9.21
N SER A 744 22.07 24.87 -9.83
CA SER A 744 21.63 23.51 -9.44
C SER A 744 22.68 22.40 -9.66
N LYS A 745 23.76 22.70 -10.37
CA LYS A 745 24.91 21.79 -10.61
C LYS A 745 26.16 22.23 -9.85
N HIS A 746 26.10 23.35 -9.14
CA HIS A 746 27.26 23.94 -8.48
C HIS A 746 27.57 23.21 -7.16
N PRO A 747 28.83 22.87 -6.83
CA PRO A 747 29.17 22.08 -5.63
C PRO A 747 28.71 22.68 -4.29
N LYS A 748 28.44 23.99 -4.23
CA LYS A 748 27.95 24.67 -3.02
C LYS A 748 26.41 24.72 -2.90
N PHE A 749 25.64 24.19 -3.85
CA PHE A 749 24.18 24.37 -3.94
C PHE A 749 23.43 23.96 -2.66
N GLU A 750 23.73 22.79 -2.09
CA GLU A 750 23.07 22.33 -0.85
C GLU A 750 23.42 23.18 0.38
N ASP A 751 24.65 23.72 0.48
CA ASP A 751 25.01 24.64 1.58
C ASP A 751 24.30 26.00 1.41
N ILE A 752 24.17 26.49 0.18
CA ILE A 752 23.37 27.70 -0.16
C ILE A 752 21.89 27.49 0.21
N LEU A 753 21.30 26.35 -0.17
CA LEU A 753 19.91 26.00 0.20
C LEU A 753 19.74 25.87 1.72
N SER A 754 20.69 25.23 2.41
CA SER A 754 20.70 25.10 3.88
C SER A 754 20.71 26.48 4.57
N ARG A 755 21.57 27.40 4.11
CA ARG A 755 21.68 28.77 4.61
C ARG A 755 20.43 29.61 4.38
N LEU A 756 19.71 29.36 3.29
CA LEU A 756 18.43 30.00 2.97
C LEU A 756 17.23 29.33 3.65
N CYS A 757 17.43 28.22 4.38
CA CYS A 757 16.38 27.35 4.93
C CYS A 757 15.41 26.78 3.88
N LEU A 758 15.91 26.56 2.66
CA LEU A 758 15.17 26.02 1.52
C LEU A 758 15.58 24.57 1.22
N GLY A 759 14.68 23.84 0.57
CA GLY A 759 14.96 22.58 -0.12
C GLY A 759 14.78 22.73 -1.63
N ALA A 760 15.39 21.83 -2.38
CA ALA A 760 15.23 21.72 -3.83
C ALA A 760 15.01 20.26 -4.23
N SER A 761 14.44 20.04 -5.41
CA SER A 761 14.43 18.74 -6.10
C SER A 761 14.38 18.94 -7.61
N GLY A 762 15.14 18.14 -8.37
CA GLY A 762 15.34 18.31 -9.81
C GLY A 762 16.70 18.92 -10.14
N SER A 763 17.01 19.07 -11.43
CA SER A 763 18.21 19.74 -11.94
C SER A 763 17.88 20.41 -13.28
N GLY A 764 18.43 21.60 -13.52
CA GLY A 764 17.99 22.47 -14.61
C GLY A 764 16.65 23.13 -14.29
N VAL A 765 15.55 22.36 -14.25
CA VAL A 765 14.30 22.80 -13.61
C VAL A 765 14.27 22.23 -12.19
N CYS A 766 14.16 23.12 -11.21
CA CYS A 766 14.26 22.82 -9.79
C CYS A 766 12.99 23.26 -9.06
N THR A 767 12.35 22.33 -8.37
CA THR A 767 11.24 22.62 -7.46
C THR A 767 11.82 23.06 -6.11
N ILE A 768 11.74 24.37 -5.82
CA ILE A 768 12.24 25.01 -4.60
C ILE A 768 11.10 25.11 -3.57
N PHE A 769 11.39 24.83 -2.29
CA PHE A 769 10.38 24.89 -1.21
C PHE A 769 10.99 25.26 0.16
N ASN A 770 10.16 25.74 1.10
CA ASN A 770 10.60 26.01 2.48
C ASN A 770 10.81 24.71 3.27
N LYS A 771 11.90 24.62 4.06
CA LYS A 771 12.12 23.52 5.03
C LYS A 771 11.45 23.76 6.38
N ARG A 772 11.28 25.03 6.79
CA ARG A 772 10.79 25.44 8.11
C ARG A 772 9.31 25.86 8.07
N THR A 773 8.55 25.51 9.12
CA THR A 773 7.13 25.86 9.28
C THR A 773 6.76 26.37 10.69
N ALA A 774 7.56 26.11 11.72
CA ALA A 774 7.37 26.63 13.08
C ALA A 774 8.39 27.72 13.47
N GLY A 775 7.97 28.63 14.34
CA GLY A 775 8.75 29.80 14.80
C GLY A 775 8.88 30.92 13.78
N VAL A 776 8.09 30.88 12.71
CA VAL A 776 7.93 31.93 11.69
C VAL A 776 6.45 32.04 11.34
N THR A 777 5.97 33.22 10.94
CA THR A 777 4.63 33.38 10.36
C THR A 777 4.61 33.02 8.88
N GLU A 778 3.42 32.89 8.30
CA GLU A 778 3.19 32.51 6.91
C GLU A 778 3.81 33.50 5.91
N VAL A 779 3.70 34.81 6.17
CA VAL A 779 4.36 35.83 5.35
C VAL A 779 5.89 35.84 5.53
N GLU A 780 6.41 35.64 6.75
CA GLU A 780 7.87 35.58 6.97
C GLU A 780 8.48 34.36 6.25
N LEU A 781 7.81 33.21 6.34
CA LEU A 781 8.12 31.99 5.60
C LEU A 781 8.14 32.22 4.09
N LEU A 782 7.15 32.93 3.54
CA LEU A 782 7.11 33.28 2.12
C LEU A 782 8.16 34.31 1.71
N GLN A 783 8.50 35.27 2.58
CA GLN A 783 9.58 36.22 2.31
C GLN A 783 10.92 35.49 2.21
N LEU A 784 11.18 34.48 3.06
CA LEU A 784 12.37 33.63 2.94
C LEU A 784 12.45 32.92 1.57
N VAL A 785 11.31 32.42 1.07
CA VAL A 785 11.21 31.78 -0.25
C VAL A 785 11.42 32.79 -1.39
N VAL A 786 10.75 33.95 -1.37
CA VAL A 786 10.91 35.01 -2.38
C VAL A 786 12.35 35.53 -2.42
N ASP A 787 12.95 35.85 -1.27
CA ASP A 787 14.32 36.33 -1.16
C ASP A 787 15.33 35.27 -1.67
N GLY A 788 15.12 34.01 -1.30
CA GLY A 788 16.01 32.91 -1.67
C GLY A 788 15.94 32.58 -3.15
N ILE A 789 14.74 32.60 -3.76
CA ILE A 789 14.57 32.39 -5.20
C ILE A 789 15.24 33.50 -6.00
N LYS A 790 15.12 34.78 -5.58
CA LYS A 790 15.85 35.89 -6.21
C LYS A 790 17.35 35.65 -6.21
N LEU A 791 17.92 35.37 -5.03
CA LEU A 791 19.36 35.13 -4.91
C LEU A 791 19.83 33.93 -5.75
N LEU A 792 19.03 32.87 -5.84
CA LEU A 792 19.33 31.71 -6.70
C LEU A 792 19.26 32.05 -8.20
N ILE A 793 18.32 32.89 -8.63
CA ILE A 793 18.24 33.40 -10.01
C ILE A 793 19.44 34.30 -10.33
N ASP A 794 19.80 35.21 -9.44
CA ASP A 794 20.96 36.10 -9.61
C ASP A 794 22.27 35.31 -9.67
N MET A 795 22.42 34.26 -8.84
CA MET A 795 23.52 33.31 -8.93
C MET A 795 23.54 32.52 -10.25
N ASP A 796 22.38 32.06 -10.75
CA ASP A 796 22.32 31.32 -12.02
C ASP A 796 22.71 32.20 -13.22
N LYS A 797 22.32 33.49 -13.17
CA LYS A 797 22.71 34.51 -14.16
C LYS A 797 24.21 34.76 -14.16
N SER A 798 24.81 35.05 -13.01
CA SER A 798 26.28 35.25 -12.93
C SER A 798 27.05 34.00 -13.37
N LEU A 799 26.63 32.79 -12.95
CA LEU A 799 27.26 31.55 -13.44
C LEU A 799 27.08 31.35 -14.96
N GLY A 800 25.94 31.74 -15.52
CA GLY A 800 25.68 31.71 -16.97
C GLY A 800 26.55 32.71 -17.77
N LEU A 801 27.01 33.78 -17.12
CA LEU A 801 28.00 34.72 -17.66
C LEU A 801 29.46 34.29 -17.41
N GLY A 802 29.68 33.21 -16.64
CA GLY A 802 31.01 32.74 -16.26
C GLY A 802 31.63 33.46 -15.05
N GLU A 803 30.83 34.22 -14.29
CA GLU A 803 31.25 34.97 -13.11
C GLU A 803 31.28 34.11 -11.83
N ALA A 804 32.09 34.52 -10.85
CA ALA A 804 32.17 33.85 -9.55
C ALA A 804 31.12 34.37 -8.56
N ILE A 805 30.33 33.47 -7.98
CA ILE A 805 29.22 33.80 -7.06
C ILE A 805 29.62 33.97 -5.59
N ASP A 806 30.92 34.00 -5.27
CA ASP A 806 31.39 34.07 -3.87
C ASP A 806 30.99 35.38 -3.17
N CYS A 807 30.74 36.45 -3.92
CA CYS A 807 30.18 37.72 -3.42
C CYS A 807 28.67 37.67 -3.12
N LEU A 808 27.95 36.70 -3.69
CA LEU A 808 26.51 36.47 -3.47
C LEU A 808 26.24 35.46 -2.34
N TYR A 809 27.29 34.90 -1.72
CA TYR A 809 27.16 33.76 -0.82
C TYR A 809 26.37 34.12 0.47
N PRO A 810 25.25 33.45 0.77
CA PRO A 810 24.39 33.85 1.88
C PRO A 810 25.03 33.61 3.25
N THR A 811 24.76 34.51 4.18
CA THR A 811 24.83 34.22 5.62
C THR A 811 23.79 33.17 5.98
N GLN A 812 24.03 32.40 7.04
CA GLN A 812 23.01 31.52 7.60
C GLN A 812 21.81 32.37 8.09
N LYS A 813 20.61 32.07 7.59
CA LYS A 813 19.33 32.57 8.13
C LYS A 813 18.81 31.70 9.28
#